data_AF-F4RP24-F1
#
_entry.id   AF-F4RP24-F1
#
_cell.length_a   1.000
_cell.length_b   1.000
_cell.length_c   1.000
_cell.angle_alpha   90.00
_cell.angle_beta   90.00
_cell.angle_gamma   90.00
#
_symmetry.space_group_name_H-M   'P 1'
#
loop_
_entity.id
_entity.type
_entity.pdbx_description
1 polymer ?
#
loop_
_entity_poly.entity_id
_entity_poly.type
_entity_poly.pdbx_seq_one_letter_code
_entity_poly.pdbx_strand_id
1 'polypeptide(L)'
;MPNPSDRTTRNLAAYKRMQKIRDLYSSIIMDPLCTIPEELERMVEKVEVNSRIFTDDLYLQQSIITALDYLQESYMKLYERVWTLSVLDTLQSLLPRGNLNPIREDPNTGSVSRGGLELFLLKGLGIDFTPRVNGVLNARTEMFPVDEAVTEVLERVEVIEDLGFFLRWTGIDSPILISIHDQLLQNMSLAKPGIADSLISHLLRFKIVEETTPGEIKRIYQIMQHLHSFYPVTRQLAITEALERVKLIMDIRFGLINYALYPEMEMKIEEVYKKFIKVESLDDANILKLLTLQCLEHISLKAIANKSYPDSQELAITKGLKRVEWILKIRTYLKDAELHEQKTQITEFYKKSLPTSSLDKTSNVELTLECIQHIALNIPGDQAVRYVYSILGYLEEFYESSRQLIESSLSTNKPFRAIDLWVKSQSELQPHLQAYFKKEDKDPYIMHLLLPFESLHMVDVSYVKQCLLKLNVRDSVLTSGKGELYGLDFKNVEKYHEDQDFFIGMMYKLSPYIEGLEEYLKMHVWKNEVIPSWYHGSSMHQSIHLDTFVADSGHYGFLSSLLLSDEDEDFKGNLIGDKNYEQCAICKAGFLKWQSLVKLECGKVPHMFHEDCLNLDCDIWWQEVQLSHMYEADQSTAYPRSAPVLEATQSSS
;
A
#
# COMPACT_ATOMS: atom_id res chain seq x y z
N MET A 1 -0.02 -45.64 -25.29
CA MET A 1 -0.93 -44.47 -25.26
C MET A 1 -2.20 -44.88 -24.55
N PRO A 2 -2.72 -44.12 -23.57
CA PRO A 2 -3.99 -44.45 -22.95
C PRO A 2 -5.12 -44.35 -23.97
N ASN A 3 -6.09 -45.25 -23.89
CA ASN A 3 -7.25 -45.30 -24.78
C ASN A 3 -8.07 -43.99 -24.60
N PRO A 4 -8.46 -43.27 -25.67
CA PRO A 4 -9.23 -42.03 -25.56
C PRO A 4 -10.47 -42.15 -24.67
N SER A 5 -11.10 -43.34 -24.63
CA SER A 5 -12.24 -43.65 -23.77
C SER A 5 -11.93 -43.59 -22.28
N ASP A 6 -10.71 -43.92 -21.84
CA ASP A 6 -10.33 -43.91 -20.42
C ASP A 6 -10.11 -42.48 -19.89
N ARG A 7 -9.70 -41.56 -20.77
CA ARG A 7 -9.57 -40.13 -20.44
C ARG A 7 -10.94 -39.49 -20.27
N THR A 8 -11.88 -39.79 -21.15
CA THR A 8 -13.27 -39.31 -21.09
C THR A 8 -14.01 -39.84 -19.85
N THR A 9 -13.75 -41.09 -19.46
CA THR A 9 -14.43 -41.72 -18.32
C THR A 9 -13.97 -41.18 -16.96
N ARG A 10 -12.67 -40.85 -16.81
CA ARG A 10 -12.16 -40.18 -15.59
C ARG A 10 -12.72 -38.76 -15.44
N ASN A 11 -12.85 -38.03 -16.54
CA ASN A 11 -13.42 -36.69 -16.56
C ASN A 11 -14.93 -36.71 -16.21
N LEU A 12 -15.67 -37.72 -16.67
CA LEU A 12 -17.08 -37.92 -16.34
C LEU A 12 -17.32 -38.18 -14.84
N ALA A 13 -16.42 -38.91 -14.17
CA ALA A 13 -16.51 -39.20 -12.74
C ALA A 13 -16.13 -38.00 -11.85
N ALA A 14 -15.29 -37.08 -12.35
CA ALA A 14 -15.03 -35.79 -11.71
C ALA A 14 -16.24 -34.85 -11.84
N TYR A 15 -16.86 -34.81 -13.01
CA TYR A 15 -18.04 -33.99 -13.32
C TYR A 15 -19.27 -34.33 -12.45
N LYS A 16 -19.59 -35.61 -12.25
CA LYS A 16 -20.69 -36.03 -11.35
C LYS A 16 -20.48 -35.60 -9.88
N ARG A 17 -19.26 -35.29 -9.47
CA ARG A 17 -18.96 -34.74 -8.13
C ARG A 17 -19.20 -33.22 -8.10
N MET A 18 -18.87 -32.50 -9.17
CA MET A 18 -19.11 -31.06 -9.31
C MET A 18 -20.61 -30.71 -9.21
N GLN A 19 -21.46 -31.50 -9.86
CA GLN A 19 -22.92 -31.28 -9.84
C GLN A 19 -23.51 -31.40 -8.42
N LYS A 20 -22.93 -32.26 -7.58
CA LYS A 20 -23.38 -32.49 -6.20
C LYS A 20 -22.89 -31.40 -5.23
N ILE A 21 -21.80 -30.71 -5.57
CA ILE A 21 -21.21 -29.61 -4.78
C ILE A 21 -21.92 -28.28 -5.10
N ARG A 22 -22.30 -28.05 -6.36
CA ARG A 22 -23.09 -26.88 -6.78
C ARG A 22 -24.43 -26.77 -6.05
N ASP A 23 -25.14 -27.89 -5.90
CA ASP A 23 -26.43 -27.93 -5.20
C ASP A 23 -26.29 -27.66 -3.68
N LEU A 24 -25.05 -27.65 -3.15
CA LEU A 24 -24.69 -27.28 -1.78
C LEU A 24 -24.27 -25.80 -1.63
N TYR A 25 -23.88 -25.11 -2.72
CA TYR A 25 -23.27 -23.76 -2.68
C TYR A 25 -24.15 -22.61 -3.16
N SER A 26 -25.28 -22.87 -3.83
CA SER A 26 -26.24 -21.83 -4.22
C SER A 26 -26.92 -21.11 -3.03
N SER A 27 -26.51 -21.40 -1.79
CA SER A 27 -27.01 -20.78 -0.56
C SER A 27 -25.96 -19.96 0.22
N ILE A 28 -24.69 -19.89 -0.21
CA ILE A 28 -23.62 -19.24 0.58
C ILE A 28 -22.71 -18.36 -0.31
N ILE A 29 -23.05 -17.07 -0.38
CA ILE A 29 -22.19 -15.88 -0.63
C ILE A 29 -21.49 -15.77 -2.01
N MET A 30 -21.86 -14.74 -2.79
CA MET A 30 -21.07 -14.18 -3.91
C MET A 30 -20.82 -12.69 -3.60
N ASP A 31 -19.54 -12.29 -3.60
CA ASP A 31 -19.01 -10.95 -3.29
C ASP A 31 -18.89 -10.08 -4.59
N PRO A 32 -19.06 -8.74 -4.59
CA PRO A 32 -19.22 -7.94 -5.81
C PRO A 32 -17.93 -7.55 -6.60
N LEU A 33 -16.75 -8.09 -6.29
CA LEU A 33 -15.46 -7.59 -6.83
C LEU A 33 -14.93 -8.26 -8.11
N CYS A 34 -15.75 -8.91 -8.93
CA CYS A 34 -15.27 -9.67 -10.09
C CYS A 34 -16.06 -9.40 -11.38
N THR A 35 -15.76 -8.29 -12.07
CA THR A 35 -16.38 -7.98 -13.37
C THR A 35 -15.70 -8.66 -14.57
N ILE A 36 -14.49 -9.22 -14.41
CA ILE A 36 -13.75 -9.94 -15.48
C ILE A 36 -13.84 -11.48 -15.35
N PRO A 37 -14.00 -12.07 -14.14
CA PRO A 37 -14.20 -13.51 -14.02
C PRO A 37 -15.52 -14.00 -14.59
N GLU A 38 -16.66 -13.34 -14.41
CA GLU A 38 -17.93 -13.98 -14.78
C GLU A 38 -18.04 -14.42 -16.24
N GLU A 39 -17.45 -13.72 -17.21
CA GLU A 39 -17.60 -14.08 -18.62
C GLU A 39 -16.66 -15.23 -19.03
N LEU A 40 -15.41 -15.20 -18.57
CA LEU A 40 -14.44 -16.30 -18.74
C LEU A 40 -14.79 -17.52 -17.88
N GLU A 41 -15.28 -17.29 -16.67
CA GLU A 41 -15.84 -18.29 -15.77
C GLU A 41 -17.09 -18.90 -16.37
N ARG A 42 -18.06 -18.11 -16.89
CA ARG A 42 -19.20 -18.64 -17.67
C ARG A 42 -18.76 -19.45 -18.89
N MET A 43 -17.65 -19.07 -19.56
CA MET A 43 -17.09 -19.83 -20.68
C MET A 43 -16.55 -21.20 -20.25
N VAL A 44 -15.99 -21.30 -19.04
CA VAL A 44 -15.47 -22.54 -18.46
C VAL A 44 -16.58 -23.36 -17.77
N GLU A 45 -17.52 -22.72 -17.09
CA GLU A 45 -18.66 -23.31 -16.35
C GLU A 45 -19.74 -23.90 -17.26
N LYS A 46 -20.00 -23.28 -18.43
CA LYS A 46 -21.02 -23.77 -19.40
C LYS A 46 -20.49 -24.86 -20.33
N VAL A 47 -19.33 -25.42 -20.02
CA VAL A 47 -18.78 -26.62 -20.68
C VAL A 47 -19.54 -27.86 -20.22
N GLU A 48 -20.76 -28.03 -20.70
CA GLU A 48 -21.34 -29.38 -20.80
C GLU A 48 -20.54 -30.21 -21.81
N VAL A 49 -20.50 -31.54 -21.65
CA VAL A 49 -19.85 -32.47 -22.61
C VAL A 49 -20.48 -32.38 -24.02
N ASN A 50 -21.62 -31.69 -24.15
CA ASN A 50 -22.31 -31.34 -25.39
C ASN A 50 -22.43 -29.82 -25.63
N SER A 51 -21.66 -28.99 -24.92
CA SER A 51 -21.78 -27.53 -25.06
C SER A 51 -21.33 -27.08 -26.45
N ARG A 52 -21.83 -25.91 -26.86
CA ARG A 52 -21.45 -25.30 -28.14
C ARG A 52 -19.94 -25.08 -28.25
N ILE A 53 -19.22 -24.83 -27.16
CA ILE A 53 -17.76 -24.68 -27.19
C ILE A 53 -17.06 -25.97 -27.68
N PHE A 54 -17.64 -27.15 -27.42
CA PHE A 54 -17.11 -28.44 -27.84
C PHE A 54 -17.73 -28.98 -29.13
N THR A 55 -18.63 -28.24 -29.77
CA THR A 55 -19.31 -28.67 -31.00
C THR A 55 -19.26 -27.63 -32.12
N ASP A 56 -19.02 -26.37 -31.78
CA ASP A 56 -18.97 -25.21 -32.66
C ASP A 56 -17.63 -24.48 -32.47
N ASP A 57 -16.78 -24.58 -33.49
CA ASP A 57 -15.45 -23.99 -33.50
C ASP A 57 -15.51 -22.46 -33.30
N LEU A 58 -16.62 -21.79 -33.67
CA LEU A 58 -16.76 -20.34 -33.53
C LEU A 58 -16.71 -19.88 -32.06
N TYR A 59 -17.31 -20.63 -31.13
CA TYR A 59 -17.32 -20.26 -29.72
C TYR A 59 -15.96 -20.45 -29.06
N LEU A 60 -15.23 -21.52 -29.43
CA LEU A 60 -13.86 -21.74 -28.96
C LEU A 60 -12.96 -20.61 -29.46
N GLN A 61 -13.08 -20.24 -30.74
CA GLN A 61 -12.36 -19.11 -31.32
C GLN A 61 -12.66 -17.80 -30.60
N GLN A 62 -13.94 -17.50 -30.36
CA GLN A 62 -14.35 -16.28 -29.64
C GLN A 62 -13.78 -16.25 -28.22
N SER A 63 -13.75 -17.39 -27.53
CA SER A 63 -13.20 -17.48 -26.17
C SER A 63 -11.70 -17.20 -26.15
N ILE A 64 -10.96 -17.73 -27.13
CA ILE A 64 -9.52 -17.45 -27.28
C ILE A 64 -9.30 -15.97 -27.59
N ILE A 65 -10.08 -15.38 -28.49
CA ILE A 65 -9.98 -13.95 -28.83
C ILE A 65 -10.25 -13.09 -27.60
N THR A 66 -11.36 -13.34 -26.89
CA THR A 66 -11.70 -12.60 -25.67
C THR A 66 -10.61 -12.71 -24.60
N ALA A 67 -10.06 -13.90 -24.35
CA ALA A 67 -8.96 -14.06 -23.41
C ALA A 67 -7.70 -13.29 -23.85
N LEU A 68 -7.39 -13.27 -25.15
CA LEU A 68 -6.27 -12.52 -25.69
C LEU A 68 -6.47 -11.00 -25.58
N ASP A 69 -7.68 -10.50 -25.83
CA ASP A 69 -8.05 -9.09 -25.69
C ASP A 69 -7.87 -8.63 -24.25
N TYR A 70 -8.37 -9.43 -23.29
CA TYR A 70 -8.16 -9.19 -21.87
C TYR A 70 -6.67 -9.12 -21.50
N LEU A 71 -5.85 -10.01 -22.05
CA LEU A 71 -4.40 -10.00 -21.78
C LEU A 71 -3.69 -8.78 -22.38
N GLN A 72 -4.29 -8.06 -23.35
CA GLN A 72 -3.72 -6.79 -23.84
C GLN A 72 -3.86 -5.63 -22.84
N GLU A 73 -4.75 -5.73 -21.84
CA GLU A 73 -5.01 -4.64 -20.92
C GLU A 73 -3.86 -4.47 -19.91
N SER A 74 -3.20 -3.32 -19.97
CA SER A 74 -2.03 -2.99 -19.13
C SER A 74 -2.36 -2.85 -17.63
N TYR A 75 -3.61 -2.53 -17.29
CA TYR A 75 -4.06 -2.34 -15.90
C TYR A 75 -4.55 -3.63 -15.22
N MET A 76 -4.50 -4.77 -15.92
CA MET A 76 -4.94 -6.05 -15.37
C MET A 76 -4.10 -6.43 -14.15
N LYS A 77 -4.76 -6.79 -13.04
CA LYS A 77 -4.04 -7.22 -11.84
C LYS A 77 -3.29 -8.51 -12.12
N LEU A 78 -2.16 -8.70 -11.42
CA LEU A 78 -1.31 -9.87 -11.57
C LEU A 78 -2.09 -11.19 -11.49
N TYR A 79 -3.01 -11.31 -10.52
CA TYR A 79 -3.85 -12.49 -10.36
C TYR A 79 -4.81 -12.72 -11.53
N GLU A 80 -5.50 -11.66 -11.99
CA GLU A 80 -6.43 -11.72 -13.13
C GLU A 80 -5.69 -12.14 -14.42
N ARG A 81 -4.47 -11.65 -14.59
CA ARG A 81 -3.61 -12.00 -15.73
C ARG A 81 -3.21 -13.47 -15.69
N VAL A 82 -2.71 -13.96 -14.56
CA VAL A 82 -2.36 -15.37 -14.38
C VAL A 82 -3.57 -16.28 -14.56
N TRP A 83 -4.75 -15.88 -14.07
CA TRP A 83 -6.01 -16.59 -14.28
C TRP A 83 -6.36 -16.68 -15.76
N THR A 84 -6.35 -15.56 -16.47
CA THR A 84 -6.68 -15.48 -17.90
C THR A 84 -5.71 -16.31 -18.75
N LEU A 85 -4.41 -16.30 -18.41
CA LEU A 85 -3.41 -17.17 -19.02
C LEU A 85 -3.69 -18.65 -18.78
N SER A 86 -4.13 -19.02 -17.58
CA SER A 86 -4.48 -20.40 -17.24
C SER A 86 -5.66 -20.91 -18.06
N VAL A 87 -6.68 -20.06 -18.23
CA VAL A 87 -7.83 -20.33 -19.11
C VAL A 87 -7.35 -20.46 -20.56
N LEU A 88 -6.54 -19.52 -21.04
CA LEU A 88 -6.01 -19.53 -22.41
C LEU A 88 -5.19 -20.79 -22.71
N ASP A 89 -4.28 -21.22 -21.82
CA ASP A 89 -3.50 -22.44 -21.97
C ASP A 89 -4.40 -23.69 -22.05
N THR A 90 -5.45 -23.73 -21.22
CA THR A 90 -6.45 -24.80 -21.25
C THR A 90 -7.20 -24.84 -22.58
N LEU A 91 -7.68 -23.69 -23.06
CA LEU A 91 -8.38 -23.59 -24.35
C LEU A 91 -7.47 -23.98 -25.52
N GLN A 92 -6.21 -23.57 -25.49
CA GLN A 92 -5.22 -23.93 -26.49
C GLN A 92 -4.88 -25.43 -26.50
N SER A 93 -4.93 -26.10 -25.35
CA SER A 93 -4.73 -27.56 -25.27
C SER A 93 -5.81 -28.37 -26.01
N LEU A 94 -6.95 -27.74 -26.35
CA LEU A 94 -8.02 -28.34 -27.14
C LEU A 94 -7.78 -28.23 -28.66
N LEU A 95 -6.70 -27.57 -29.08
CA LEU A 95 -6.32 -27.35 -30.47
C LEU A 95 -5.19 -28.31 -30.93
N PRO A 96 -5.05 -28.60 -32.24
CA PRO A 96 -5.86 -28.09 -33.34
C PRO A 96 -7.25 -28.73 -33.39
N ARG A 97 -8.23 -27.95 -33.84
CA ARG A 97 -9.61 -28.39 -33.98
C ARG A 97 -10.26 -27.72 -35.18
N GLY A 98 -10.70 -28.52 -36.16
CA GLY A 98 -11.19 -27.99 -37.43
C GLY A 98 -10.10 -27.17 -38.12
N ASN A 99 -10.40 -25.90 -38.41
CA ASN A 99 -9.43 -24.94 -38.99
C ASN A 99 -8.71 -24.10 -37.93
N LEU A 100 -9.04 -24.26 -36.64
CA LEU A 100 -8.41 -23.51 -35.56
C LEU A 100 -7.10 -24.17 -35.17
N ASN A 101 -6.03 -23.38 -35.25
CA ASN A 101 -4.69 -23.77 -34.84
C ASN A 101 -4.35 -23.11 -33.49
N PRO A 102 -3.49 -23.74 -32.67
CA PRO A 102 -2.93 -23.09 -31.49
C PRO A 102 -2.35 -21.72 -31.83
N ILE A 103 -2.43 -20.79 -30.88
CA ILE A 103 -1.81 -19.48 -31.08
C ILE A 103 -0.30 -19.66 -31.15
N ARG A 104 0.37 -18.78 -31.88
CA ARG A 104 1.83 -18.80 -31.90
C ARG A 104 2.33 -18.26 -30.57
N GLU A 105 3.10 -19.09 -29.87
CA GLU A 105 3.73 -18.72 -28.60
C GLU A 105 5.21 -18.39 -28.77
N ASP A 106 5.93 -19.12 -29.64
CA ASP A 106 7.37 -18.95 -29.83
C ASP A 106 7.68 -17.74 -30.74
N PRO A 107 8.29 -16.66 -30.20
CA PRO A 107 8.64 -15.47 -30.98
C PRO A 107 9.67 -15.74 -32.07
N ASN A 108 10.44 -16.84 -32.00
CA ASN A 108 11.38 -17.23 -33.04
C ASN A 108 10.68 -17.73 -34.32
N THR A 109 9.41 -18.09 -34.22
CA THR A 109 8.61 -18.57 -35.36
C THR A 109 7.81 -17.45 -36.05
N GLY A 110 7.94 -16.22 -35.56
CA GLY A 110 7.35 -15.00 -36.11
C GLY A 110 6.61 -14.18 -35.05
N SER A 111 5.75 -13.25 -35.47
CA SER A 111 5.00 -12.39 -34.54
C SER A 111 4.11 -13.20 -33.61
N VAL A 112 4.14 -12.85 -32.32
CA VAL A 112 3.33 -13.46 -31.25
C VAL A 112 2.44 -12.40 -30.61
N SER A 113 1.27 -12.81 -30.11
CA SER A 113 0.46 -11.95 -29.25
C SER A 113 1.10 -11.89 -27.85
N ARG A 114 0.75 -10.85 -27.08
CA ARG A 114 1.17 -10.71 -25.68
C ARG A 114 0.91 -11.96 -24.85
N GLY A 115 -0.33 -12.47 -24.86
CA GLY A 115 -0.70 -13.70 -24.15
C GLY A 115 0.07 -14.93 -24.65
N GLY A 116 0.39 -15.00 -25.95
CA GLY A 116 1.25 -16.04 -26.49
C GLY A 116 2.68 -15.97 -25.96
N LEU A 117 3.24 -14.76 -25.84
CA LEU A 117 4.56 -14.53 -25.26
C LEU A 117 4.61 -14.85 -23.77
N GLU A 118 3.60 -14.42 -23.00
CA GLU A 118 3.47 -14.74 -21.57
C GLU A 118 3.43 -16.27 -21.36
N LEU A 119 2.62 -16.99 -22.15
CA LEU A 119 2.58 -18.46 -22.11
C LEU A 119 3.92 -19.11 -22.47
N PHE A 120 4.61 -18.62 -23.51
CA PHE A 120 5.92 -19.11 -23.91
C PHE A 120 6.95 -19.01 -22.78
N LEU A 121 7.02 -17.85 -22.14
CA LEU A 121 7.98 -17.61 -21.06
C LEU A 121 7.63 -18.41 -19.80
N LEU A 122 6.34 -18.54 -19.45
CA LEU A 122 5.89 -19.33 -18.30
C LEU A 122 6.13 -20.83 -18.49
N LYS A 123 5.98 -21.35 -19.72
CA LYS A 123 6.38 -22.72 -20.06
C LYS A 123 7.88 -22.97 -19.84
N GLY A 124 8.70 -21.93 -20.04
CA GLY A 124 10.12 -21.92 -19.70
C GLY A 124 10.46 -22.20 -18.24
N LEU A 125 9.53 -21.89 -17.33
CA LEU A 125 9.64 -22.16 -15.89
C LEU A 125 9.11 -23.55 -15.50
N GLY A 126 8.54 -24.30 -16.44
CA GLY A 126 7.90 -25.59 -16.16
C GLY A 126 6.60 -25.46 -15.36
N ILE A 127 5.97 -24.29 -15.39
CA ILE A 127 4.70 -24.05 -14.70
C ILE A 127 3.58 -24.74 -15.47
N ASP A 128 2.93 -25.69 -14.82
CA ASP A 128 1.70 -26.29 -15.29
C ASP A 128 0.51 -25.47 -14.77
N PHE A 129 -0.27 -24.87 -15.67
CA PHE A 129 -1.50 -24.13 -15.31
C PHE A 129 -2.68 -25.07 -15.03
N THR A 130 -2.58 -26.35 -15.41
CA THR A 130 -3.65 -27.35 -15.25
C THR A 130 -4.13 -27.48 -13.80
N PRO A 131 -3.26 -27.53 -12.76
CA PRO A 131 -3.69 -27.58 -11.37
C PRO A 131 -4.41 -26.30 -10.91
N ARG A 132 -4.08 -25.12 -11.44
CA ARG A 132 -4.71 -23.85 -11.07
C ARG A 132 -6.16 -23.79 -11.55
N VAL A 133 -6.38 -24.11 -12.83
CA VAL A 133 -7.74 -24.20 -13.39
C VAL A 133 -8.54 -25.29 -12.67
N ASN A 134 -7.92 -26.46 -12.42
CA ASN A 134 -8.58 -27.54 -11.69
C ASN A 134 -8.86 -27.20 -10.22
N GLY A 135 -8.04 -26.40 -9.55
CA GLY A 135 -8.25 -25.96 -8.17
C GLY A 135 -9.53 -25.13 -8.04
N VAL A 136 -9.65 -24.11 -8.90
CA VAL A 136 -10.85 -23.26 -8.99
C VAL A 136 -12.08 -24.09 -9.38
N LEU A 137 -11.95 -24.97 -10.38
CA LEU A 137 -13.03 -25.90 -10.77
C LEU A 137 -13.46 -26.87 -9.66
N ASN A 138 -12.58 -27.20 -8.71
CA ASN A 138 -12.86 -28.09 -7.59
C ASN A 138 -13.26 -27.35 -6.30
N ALA A 139 -13.53 -26.03 -6.38
CA ALA A 139 -13.82 -25.17 -5.23
C ALA A 139 -12.74 -25.24 -4.13
N ARG A 140 -11.52 -25.60 -4.52
CA ARG A 140 -10.32 -25.42 -3.71
C ARG A 140 -9.66 -24.18 -4.24
N THR A 141 -10.06 -23.03 -3.72
CA THR A 141 -9.33 -21.77 -3.88
C THR A 141 -8.03 -21.87 -3.06
N GLU A 142 -7.21 -22.87 -3.36
CA GLU A 142 -5.79 -22.78 -3.07
C GLU A 142 -5.31 -21.69 -4.03
N MET A 143 -5.38 -20.44 -3.57
CA MET A 143 -4.69 -19.33 -4.20
C MET A 143 -3.21 -19.72 -4.18
N PHE A 144 -2.76 -20.31 -5.27
CA PHE A 144 -1.35 -20.61 -5.41
C PHE A 144 -0.62 -19.27 -5.29
N PRO A 145 0.33 -19.13 -4.36
CA PRO A 145 1.10 -17.91 -4.25
C PRO A 145 1.66 -17.61 -5.65
N VAL A 146 1.46 -16.39 -6.12
CA VAL A 146 2.16 -15.93 -7.31
C VAL A 146 3.62 -15.85 -6.89
N ASP A 147 4.41 -16.82 -7.32
CA ASP A 147 5.82 -16.85 -6.97
C ASP A 147 6.56 -15.71 -7.68
N GLU A 148 7.75 -15.41 -7.18
CA GLU A 148 8.62 -14.35 -7.71
C GLU A 148 8.97 -14.61 -9.19
N ALA A 149 9.01 -15.87 -9.63
CA ALA A 149 9.36 -16.24 -11.00
C ALA A 149 8.20 -15.96 -12.00
N VAL A 150 6.95 -16.21 -11.62
CA VAL A 150 5.77 -15.80 -12.40
C VAL A 150 5.72 -14.29 -12.51
N THR A 151 5.95 -13.60 -11.40
CA THR A 151 5.97 -12.13 -11.36
C THR A 151 7.06 -11.58 -12.29
N GLU A 152 8.26 -12.14 -12.24
CA GLU A 152 9.37 -11.81 -13.14
C GLU A 152 8.96 -11.96 -14.61
N VAL A 153 8.35 -13.07 -14.99
CA VAL A 153 7.98 -13.32 -16.38
C VAL A 153 6.98 -12.28 -16.88
N LEU A 154 5.97 -11.96 -16.08
CA LEU A 154 4.94 -11.01 -16.47
C LEU A 154 5.48 -9.58 -16.55
N GLU A 155 6.31 -9.16 -15.59
CA GLU A 155 6.99 -7.85 -15.67
C GLU A 155 7.99 -7.79 -16.84
N ARG A 156 8.66 -8.90 -17.15
CA ARG A 156 9.56 -8.98 -18.30
C ARG A 156 8.82 -8.78 -19.62
N VAL A 157 7.61 -9.32 -19.76
CA VAL A 157 6.78 -9.07 -20.96
C VAL A 157 6.45 -7.58 -21.09
N GLU A 158 6.12 -6.89 -19.99
CA GLU A 158 5.90 -5.43 -20.02
C GLU A 158 7.15 -4.73 -20.57
N VAL A 159 8.34 -5.07 -20.06
CA VAL A 159 9.61 -4.48 -20.53
C VAL A 159 9.85 -4.76 -22.02
N ILE A 160 9.57 -5.98 -22.49
CA ILE A 160 9.71 -6.36 -23.90
C ILE A 160 8.74 -5.55 -24.77
N GLU A 161 7.47 -5.46 -24.40
CA GLU A 161 6.47 -4.72 -25.17
C GLU A 161 6.77 -3.23 -25.21
N ASP A 162 7.14 -2.65 -24.07
CA ASP A 162 7.52 -1.24 -23.94
C ASP A 162 8.72 -0.90 -24.84
N LEU A 163 9.73 -1.77 -24.84
CA LEU A 163 10.93 -1.62 -25.65
C LEU A 163 10.62 -1.81 -27.14
N GLY A 164 9.84 -2.84 -27.49
CA GLY A 164 9.42 -3.09 -28.86
C GLY A 164 8.56 -1.94 -29.43
N PHE A 165 7.66 -1.38 -28.64
CA PHE A 165 6.89 -0.19 -29.01
C PHE A 165 7.81 1.01 -29.25
N PHE A 166 8.76 1.24 -28.34
CA PHE A 166 9.73 2.33 -28.48
C PHE A 166 10.57 2.22 -29.75
N LEU A 167 11.13 1.03 -30.04
CA LEU A 167 11.94 0.77 -31.22
C LEU A 167 11.13 0.97 -32.52
N ARG A 168 9.88 0.48 -32.56
CA ARG A 168 8.99 0.66 -33.73
C ARG A 168 8.56 2.11 -33.93
N TRP A 169 8.18 2.80 -32.86
CA TRP A 169 7.59 4.14 -32.94
C TRP A 169 8.62 5.21 -33.27
N THR A 170 9.80 5.11 -32.68
CA THR A 170 10.85 6.13 -32.88
C THR A 170 11.62 5.93 -34.19
N GLY A 171 11.62 4.71 -34.74
CA GLY A 171 12.46 4.35 -35.88
C GLY A 171 13.95 4.45 -35.57
N ILE A 172 14.34 4.54 -34.29
CA ILE A 172 15.73 4.62 -33.86
C ILE A 172 16.35 3.24 -34.02
N ASP A 173 17.37 3.16 -34.89
CA ASP A 173 18.24 1.99 -35.00
C ASP A 173 19.27 2.05 -33.87
N SER A 174 18.91 1.49 -32.71
CA SER A 174 19.80 1.35 -31.55
C SER A 174 20.23 -0.11 -31.42
N PRO A 175 21.40 -0.51 -31.97
CA PRO A 175 21.80 -1.91 -32.02
C PRO A 175 21.86 -2.58 -30.65
N ILE A 176 22.18 -1.80 -29.61
CA ILE A 176 22.24 -2.30 -28.23
C ILE A 176 20.83 -2.60 -27.72
N LEU A 177 19.88 -1.68 -27.89
CA LEU A 177 18.49 -1.90 -27.46
C LEU A 177 17.81 -3.02 -28.25
N ILE A 178 18.09 -3.14 -29.55
CA ILE A 178 17.61 -4.25 -30.38
C ILE A 178 18.20 -5.58 -29.85
N SER A 179 19.52 -5.62 -29.59
CA SER A 179 20.16 -6.81 -29.06
C SER A 179 19.64 -7.22 -27.67
N ILE A 180 19.34 -6.23 -26.81
CA ILE A 180 18.74 -6.48 -25.49
C ILE A 180 17.30 -6.97 -25.63
N HIS A 181 16.50 -6.32 -26.47
CA HIS A 181 15.13 -6.74 -26.78
C HIS A 181 15.10 -8.21 -27.24
N ASP A 182 15.95 -8.56 -28.20
CA ASP A 182 16.02 -9.92 -28.73
C ASP A 182 16.47 -10.93 -27.67
N GLN A 183 17.43 -10.56 -26.81
CA GLN A 183 17.84 -11.41 -25.69
C GLN A 183 16.71 -11.61 -24.66
N LEU A 184 15.94 -10.56 -24.33
CA LEU A 184 14.80 -10.69 -23.41
C LEU A 184 13.71 -11.58 -24.00
N LEU A 185 13.46 -11.44 -25.31
CA LEU A 185 12.43 -12.16 -26.06
C LEU A 185 12.77 -13.65 -26.30
N GLN A 186 14.01 -13.96 -26.68
CA GLN A 186 14.42 -15.30 -27.10
C GLN A 186 14.70 -16.24 -25.92
N ASN A 187 15.05 -15.70 -24.75
CA ASN A 187 15.43 -16.52 -23.61
C ASN A 187 14.21 -16.82 -22.74
N MET A 188 13.73 -18.06 -22.77
CA MET A 188 12.61 -18.52 -21.94
C MET A 188 12.78 -18.21 -20.44
N SER A 189 14.01 -18.28 -19.91
CA SER A 189 14.34 -17.91 -18.53
C SER A 189 15.69 -17.22 -18.48
N LEU A 190 15.78 -16.04 -17.84
CA LEU A 190 17.07 -15.37 -17.65
C LEU A 190 17.83 -15.89 -16.43
N ALA A 191 17.22 -16.79 -15.64
CA ALA A 191 17.88 -17.47 -14.52
C ALA A 191 18.92 -18.51 -15.00
N LYS A 192 18.93 -18.84 -16.29
CA LYS A 192 19.99 -19.69 -16.86
C LYS A 192 21.34 -18.96 -16.73
N PRO A 193 22.39 -19.67 -16.27
CA PRO A 193 23.70 -19.06 -16.05
C PRO A 193 24.22 -18.29 -17.27
N GLY A 194 24.70 -17.05 -17.04
CA GLY A 194 25.33 -16.20 -18.05
C GLY A 194 24.39 -15.32 -18.88
N ILE A 195 23.07 -15.53 -18.88
CA ILE A 195 22.14 -14.70 -19.68
C ILE A 195 21.98 -13.32 -19.03
N ALA A 196 21.62 -13.28 -17.74
CA ALA A 196 21.52 -12.03 -16.99
C ALA A 196 22.86 -11.28 -17.01
N ASP A 197 23.98 -11.99 -16.82
CA ASP A 197 25.33 -11.41 -16.86
C ASP A 197 25.67 -10.80 -18.22
N SER A 198 25.25 -11.45 -19.31
CA SER A 198 25.38 -10.92 -20.68
C SER A 198 24.57 -9.65 -20.87
N LEU A 199 23.30 -9.64 -20.43
CA LEU A 199 22.42 -8.46 -20.50
C LEU A 199 23.00 -7.27 -19.73
N ILE A 200 23.45 -7.52 -18.49
CA ILE A 200 24.12 -6.52 -17.67
C ILE A 200 25.38 -6.02 -18.36
N SER A 201 26.22 -6.92 -18.88
CA SER A 201 27.45 -6.54 -19.55
C SER A 201 27.17 -5.64 -20.76
N HIS A 202 26.10 -5.90 -21.50
CA HIS A 202 25.65 -5.02 -22.59
C HIS A 202 25.14 -3.67 -22.08
N LEU A 203 24.35 -3.65 -21.01
CA LEU A 203 23.83 -2.42 -20.39
C LEU A 203 24.95 -1.55 -19.81
N LEU A 204 25.93 -2.14 -19.11
CA LEU A 204 27.09 -1.43 -18.56
C LEU A 204 28.03 -0.89 -19.64
N ARG A 205 28.06 -1.53 -20.81
CA ARG A 205 28.80 -1.02 -21.98
C ARG A 205 28.05 0.07 -22.72
N PHE A 206 26.75 0.26 -22.45
CA PHE A 206 25.98 1.33 -23.05
C PHE A 206 26.48 2.68 -22.53
N LYS A 207 27.20 3.41 -23.37
CA LYS A 207 27.63 4.78 -23.04
C LYS A 207 26.47 5.73 -23.29
N ILE A 208 25.92 6.30 -22.23
CA ILE A 208 24.99 7.43 -22.34
C ILE A 208 25.79 8.63 -22.83
N VAL A 209 25.52 9.02 -24.07
CA VAL A 209 26.12 10.19 -24.73
C VAL A 209 25.11 11.33 -24.81
N GLU A 210 25.55 12.49 -25.30
CA GLU A 210 24.68 13.67 -25.43
C GLU A 210 23.50 13.40 -26.38
N GLU A 211 23.74 12.58 -27.40
CA GLU A 211 22.76 12.20 -28.42
C GLU A 211 21.77 11.13 -27.95
N THR A 212 22.03 10.44 -26.83
CA THR A 212 21.11 9.42 -26.30
C THR A 212 19.78 10.08 -25.95
N THR A 213 18.68 9.61 -26.51
CA THR A 213 17.37 10.24 -26.28
C THR A 213 16.85 9.96 -24.87
N PRO A 214 15.98 10.82 -24.30
CA PRO A 214 15.33 10.54 -23.02
C PRO A 214 14.56 9.21 -23.00
N GLY A 215 13.99 8.82 -24.16
CA GLY A 215 13.30 7.54 -24.32
C GLY A 215 14.26 6.35 -24.18
N GLU A 216 15.44 6.40 -24.81
CA GLU A 216 16.46 5.35 -24.65
C GLU A 216 16.93 5.23 -23.19
N ILE A 217 17.21 6.36 -22.53
CA ILE A 217 17.61 6.38 -21.11
C ILE A 217 16.53 5.74 -20.23
N LYS A 218 15.26 6.09 -20.45
CA LYS A 218 14.13 5.50 -19.72
C LYS A 218 14.04 3.99 -19.93
N ARG A 219 14.19 3.50 -21.17
CA ARG A 219 14.16 2.05 -21.46
C ARG A 219 15.32 1.31 -20.81
N ILE A 220 16.53 1.86 -20.86
CA ILE A 220 17.70 1.30 -20.17
C ILE A 220 17.45 1.21 -18.66
N TYR A 221 16.92 2.28 -18.06
CA TYR A 221 16.57 2.31 -16.65
C TYR A 221 15.57 1.20 -16.29
N GLN A 222 14.48 1.06 -17.05
CA GLN A 222 13.47 0.02 -16.82
C GLN A 222 14.06 -1.39 -16.90
N ILE A 223 14.92 -1.66 -17.90
CA ILE A 223 15.57 -2.96 -18.06
C ILE A 223 16.51 -3.23 -16.87
N MET A 224 17.32 -2.24 -16.46
CA MET A 224 18.23 -2.39 -15.32
C MET A 224 17.46 -2.59 -14.01
N GLN A 225 16.36 -1.87 -13.82
CA GLN A 225 15.48 -2.01 -12.67
C GLN A 225 14.87 -3.42 -12.61
N HIS A 226 14.35 -3.92 -13.73
CA HIS A 226 13.84 -5.30 -13.84
C HIS A 226 14.90 -6.33 -13.44
N LEU A 227 16.09 -6.22 -14.04
CA LEU A 227 17.19 -7.13 -13.73
C LEU A 227 17.63 -7.05 -12.26
N HIS A 228 17.64 -5.86 -11.67
CA HIS A 228 17.99 -5.64 -10.26
C HIS A 228 16.98 -6.23 -9.28
N SER A 229 15.68 -6.10 -9.60
CA SER A 229 14.59 -6.63 -8.79
C SER A 229 14.65 -8.15 -8.67
N PHE A 230 14.74 -8.86 -9.80
CA PHE A 230 14.50 -10.32 -9.84
C PHE A 230 15.76 -11.19 -9.84
N TYR A 231 16.95 -10.65 -10.11
CA TYR A 231 18.15 -11.46 -10.28
C TYR A 231 19.22 -11.07 -9.25
N PRO A 232 19.40 -11.85 -8.16
CA PRO A 232 20.33 -11.50 -7.09
C PRO A 232 21.78 -11.29 -7.55
N VAL A 233 22.22 -11.99 -8.60
CA VAL A 233 23.55 -11.83 -9.20
C VAL A 233 23.80 -10.40 -9.71
N THR A 234 22.72 -9.65 -9.98
CA THR A 234 22.76 -8.28 -10.49
C THR A 234 22.73 -7.23 -9.38
N ARG A 235 22.62 -7.64 -8.11
CA ARG A 235 22.72 -6.73 -6.94
C ARG A 235 24.17 -6.43 -6.55
N GLN A 236 25.11 -6.64 -7.47
CA GLN A 236 26.50 -6.22 -7.31
C GLN A 236 26.59 -4.69 -7.29
N LEU A 237 27.54 -4.16 -6.52
CA LEU A 237 27.73 -2.72 -6.32
C LEU A 237 27.75 -1.94 -7.64
N ALA A 238 28.48 -2.43 -8.65
CA ALA A 238 28.61 -1.76 -9.94
C ALA A 238 27.27 -1.57 -10.69
N ILE A 239 26.31 -2.48 -10.50
CA ILE A 239 25.01 -2.42 -11.19
C ILE A 239 24.06 -1.51 -10.43
N THR A 240 24.07 -1.56 -9.10
CA THR A 240 23.36 -0.58 -8.26
C THR A 240 23.86 0.83 -8.54
N GLU A 241 25.18 1.01 -8.63
CA GLU A 241 25.83 2.27 -9.00
C GLU A 241 25.39 2.73 -10.39
N ALA A 242 25.42 1.84 -11.37
CA ALA A 242 24.98 2.17 -12.73
C ALA A 242 23.49 2.51 -12.79
N LEU A 243 22.62 1.79 -12.04
CA LEU A 243 21.18 2.06 -11.98
C LEU A 243 20.91 3.44 -11.39
N GLU A 244 21.54 3.77 -10.26
CA GLU A 244 21.42 5.09 -9.63
C GLU A 244 21.98 6.20 -10.53
N ARG A 245 23.07 5.93 -11.27
CA ARG A 245 23.60 6.86 -12.28
C ARG A 245 22.58 7.12 -13.38
N VAL A 246 22.00 6.09 -13.98
CA VAL A 246 21.00 6.24 -15.06
C VAL A 246 19.77 6.98 -14.55
N LYS A 247 19.30 6.69 -13.34
CA LYS A 247 18.21 7.40 -12.67
C LYS A 247 18.51 8.89 -12.51
N LEU A 248 19.71 9.24 -12.01
CA LEU A 248 20.13 10.62 -11.85
C LEU A 248 20.23 11.36 -13.20
N ILE A 249 20.76 10.70 -14.24
CA ILE A 249 20.79 11.25 -15.61
C ILE A 249 19.36 11.54 -16.10
N MET A 250 18.44 10.61 -15.88
CA MET A 250 17.03 10.74 -16.26
C MET A 250 16.37 11.92 -15.53
N ASP A 251 16.57 12.03 -14.22
CA ASP A 251 16.03 13.12 -13.40
C ASP A 251 16.58 14.48 -13.82
N ILE A 252 17.88 14.59 -14.12
CA ILE A 252 18.49 15.84 -14.61
C ILE A 252 17.92 16.21 -15.98
N ARG A 253 17.83 15.26 -16.93
CA ARG A 253 17.26 15.54 -18.26
C ARG A 253 15.80 15.94 -18.21
N PHE A 254 14.99 15.23 -17.43
CA PHE A 254 13.58 15.58 -17.27
C PHE A 254 13.43 16.94 -16.58
N GLY A 255 14.30 17.24 -15.61
CA GLY A 255 14.45 18.57 -15.05
C GLY A 255 14.72 19.62 -16.12
N LEU A 256 15.74 19.44 -16.95
CA LEU A 256 16.12 20.37 -18.03
C LEU A 256 14.95 20.68 -18.97
N ILE A 257 14.17 19.67 -19.39
CA ILE A 257 12.97 19.86 -20.22
C ILE A 257 11.96 20.78 -19.53
N ASN A 258 11.76 20.62 -18.22
CA ASN A 258 10.86 21.47 -17.45
C ASN A 258 11.44 22.88 -17.17
N TYR A 259 12.77 23.01 -17.15
CA TYR A 259 13.49 24.27 -16.94
C TYR A 259 13.70 25.09 -18.22
N ALA A 260 13.22 24.65 -19.38
CA ALA A 260 13.21 25.43 -20.62
C ALA A 260 12.51 26.81 -20.48
N LEU A 261 11.73 27.01 -19.41
CA LEU A 261 11.14 28.31 -19.04
C LEU A 261 12.14 29.27 -18.36
N TYR A 262 13.36 28.84 -18.05
CA TYR A 262 14.40 29.59 -17.33
C TYR A 262 15.79 29.44 -18.01
N PRO A 263 16.05 30.19 -19.09
CA PRO A 263 17.23 30.00 -19.96
C PRO A 263 18.58 30.08 -19.23
N GLU A 264 18.68 30.92 -18.20
CA GLU A 264 19.92 31.07 -17.41
C GLU A 264 20.23 29.86 -16.53
N MET A 265 19.20 29.16 -16.04
CA MET A 265 19.37 27.92 -15.26
C MET A 265 19.66 26.75 -16.18
N GLU A 266 19.01 26.73 -17.34
CA GLU A 266 19.19 25.71 -18.37
C GLU A 266 20.66 25.56 -18.77
N MET A 267 21.35 26.66 -19.13
CA MET A 267 22.76 26.60 -19.56
C MET A 267 23.71 26.01 -18.50
N LYS A 268 23.52 26.33 -17.22
CA LYS A 268 24.42 25.86 -16.15
C LYS A 268 24.15 24.42 -15.76
N ILE A 269 22.88 24.02 -15.69
CA ILE A 269 22.49 22.63 -15.46
C ILE A 269 22.93 21.77 -16.64
N GLU A 270 22.84 22.29 -17.87
CA GLU A 270 23.34 21.64 -19.08
C GLU A 270 24.87 21.43 -19.03
N GLU A 271 25.65 22.43 -18.59
CA GLU A 271 27.10 22.27 -18.41
C GLU A 271 27.45 21.19 -17.36
N VAL A 272 26.74 21.20 -16.23
CA VAL A 272 26.85 20.18 -15.17
C VAL A 272 26.49 18.80 -15.71
N TYR A 273 25.40 18.70 -16.46
CA TYR A 273 24.96 17.47 -17.11
C TYR A 273 26.01 16.94 -18.10
N LYS A 274 26.56 17.80 -18.97
CA LYS A 274 27.61 17.44 -19.94
C LYS A 274 28.89 16.96 -19.26
N LYS A 275 29.22 17.49 -18.08
CA LYS A 275 30.32 16.97 -17.26
C LYS A 275 29.95 15.62 -16.66
N PHE A 276 28.76 15.49 -16.10
CA PHE A 276 28.30 14.27 -15.42
C PHE A 276 28.22 13.05 -16.35
N ILE A 277 27.69 13.19 -17.56
CA ILE A 277 27.59 12.06 -18.51
C ILE A 277 28.97 11.50 -18.90
N LYS A 278 30.03 12.31 -18.81
CA LYS A 278 31.42 11.90 -19.11
C LYS A 278 32.12 11.18 -17.95
N VAL A 279 31.54 11.20 -16.75
CA VAL A 279 32.12 10.54 -15.58
C VAL A 279 31.92 9.03 -15.72
N GLU A 280 32.99 8.24 -15.74
CA GLU A 280 32.86 6.79 -15.95
C GLU A 280 32.44 6.02 -14.68
N SER A 281 32.65 6.57 -13.47
CA SER A 281 32.26 5.96 -12.19
C SER A 281 31.78 6.98 -11.15
N LEU A 282 30.76 6.63 -10.37
CA LEU A 282 30.27 7.39 -9.22
C LEU A 282 31.23 7.36 -8.01
N ASP A 283 32.20 6.43 -7.97
CA ASP A 283 33.24 6.38 -6.92
C ASP A 283 34.20 7.58 -6.98
N ASP A 284 34.14 8.39 -8.04
CA ASP A 284 34.70 9.73 -8.01
C ASP A 284 33.80 10.63 -7.14
N ALA A 285 33.80 10.33 -5.85
CA ALA A 285 33.06 11.03 -4.80
C ALA A 285 33.38 12.52 -4.81
N ASN A 286 34.53 12.93 -5.34
CA ASN A 286 34.86 14.33 -5.55
C ASN A 286 34.00 14.93 -6.66
N ILE A 287 33.86 14.28 -7.82
CA ILE A 287 32.98 14.77 -8.89
C ILE A 287 31.51 14.76 -8.43
N LEU A 288 31.06 13.68 -7.79
CA LEU A 288 29.67 13.58 -7.32
C LEU A 288 29.37 14.63 -6.25
N LYS A 289 30.26 14.81 -5.28
CA LYS A 289 30.17 15.89 -4.29
C LYS A 289 30.24 17.27 -4.94
N LEU A 290 31.09 17.49 -5.95
CA LEU A 290 31.21 18.77 -6.65
C LEU A 290 29.95 19.08 -7.47
N LEU A 291 29.37 18.09 -8.14
CA LEU A 291 28.14 18.25 -8.93
C LEU A 291 26.92 18.39 -8.02
N THR A 292 26.84 17.63 -6.92
CA THR A 292 25.81 17.81 -5.88
C THR A 292 25.95 19.17 -5.22
N LEU A 293 27.17 19.62 -4.89
CA LEU A 293 27.40 20.97 -4.38
C LEU A 293 27.07 22.02 -5.42
N GLN A 294 27.37 21.86 -6.70
CA GLN A 294 27.02 22.81 -7.75
C GLN A 294 25.50 22.86 -7.99
N CYS A 295 24.81 21.72 -7.94
CA CYS A 295 23.36 21.65 -8.01
C CYS A 295 22.71 22.26 -6.76
N LEU A 296 23.21 21.95 -5.57
CA LEU A 296 22.72 22.51 -4.31
C LEU A 296 23.04 23.98 -4.16
N GLU A 297 24.23 24.42 -4.56
CA GLU A 297 24.60 25.82 -4.69
C GLU A 297 23.68 26.46 -5.70
N HIS A 298 23.39 25.91 -6.88
CA HIS A 298 22.46 26.57 -7.80
C HIS A 298 21.00 26.61 -7.32
N ILE A 299 20.53 25.55 -6.66
CA ILE A 299 19.23 25.53 -5.97
C ILE A 299 19.22 26.55 -4.82
N SER A 300 20.34 26.71 -4.11
CA SER A 300 20.49 27.58 -2.94
C SER A 300 20.98 29.00 -3.27
N LEU A 301 21.54 29.28 -4.45
CA LEU A 301 22.22 30.55 -4.78
C LEU A 301 21.23 31.63 -5.24
N LYS A 302 19.98 31.27 -5.53
CA LYS A 302 18.91 32.27 -5.52
C LYS A 302 18.50 32.67 -4.10
N ALA A 303 18.76 31.81 -3.12
CA ALA A 303 18.67 32.14 -1.72
C ALA A 303 19.95 32.90 -1.27
N ILE A 304 21.13 32.30 -1.26
CA ILE A 304 22.27 32.79 -0.44
C ILE A 304 23.09 33.93 -1.05
N ALA A 305 22.89 34.34 -2.31
CA ALA A 305 23.72 35.37 -2.95
C ALA A 305 23.64 36.79 -2.36
N ASN A 306 22.91 37.02 -1.27
CA ASN A 306 22.96 38.27 -0.50
C ASN A 306 23.07 38.01 1.03
N LYS A 307 24.31 37.78 1.50
CA LYS A 307 24.91 38.23 2.79
C LYS A 307 25.81 37.16 3.42
N SER A 308 27.07 37.53 3.63
CA SER A 308 28.08 36.80 4.40
C SER A 308 27.72 36.73 5.89
N TYR A 309 27.68 35.54 6.47
CA TYR A 309 27.73 35.35 7.93
C TYR A 309 28.99 34.54 8.29
N PRO A 310 29.90 35.06 9.15
CA PRO A 310 31.17 34.39 9.44
C PRO A 310 31.11 33.28 10.50
N ASP A 311 30.02 33.11 11.26
CA ASP A 311 30.03 32.23 12.42
C ASP A 311 29.29 30.90 12.20
N SER A 312 30.10 29.85 12.13
CA SER A 312 29.82 28.41 11.93
C SER A 312 29.19 28.05 10.58
N GLN A 313 30.06 27.92 9.58
CA GLN A 313 29.76 27.33 8.28
C GLN A 313 28.98 26.01 8.40
N GLU A 314 29.24 25.21 9.44
CA GLU A 314 28.54 23.96 9.74
C GLU A 314 27.07 24.14 10.13
N LEU A 315 26.74 25.15 10.95
CA LEU A 315 25.35 25.44 11.32
C LEU A 315 24.58 26.01 10.12
N ALA A 316 25.22 26.85 9.31
CA ALA A 316 24.63 27.38 8.09
C ALA A 316 24.35 26.27 7.06
N ILE A 317 25.28 25.32 6.91
CA ILE A 317 25.10 24.13 6.06
C ILE A 317 23.98 23.25 6.60
N THR A 318 23.98 22.93 7.90
CA THR A 318 22.95 22.08 8.53
C THR A 318 21.57 22.70 8.39
N LYS A 319 21.45 24.01 8.64
CA LYS A 319 20.21 24.77 8.44
C LYS A 319 19.75 24.74 6.98
N GLY A 320 20.67 24.94 6.03
CA GLY A 320 20.39 24.87 4.60
C GLY A 320 19.92 23.48 4.17
N LEU A 321 20.59 22.43 4.62
CA LEU A 321 20.24 21.03 4.30
C LEU A 321 18.89 20.63 4.88
N LYS A 322 18.63 20.93 6.17
CA LYS A 322 17.32 20.65 6.78
C LYS A 322 16.19 21.42 6.09
N ARG A 323 16.45 22.65 5.63
CA ARG A 323 15.50 23.41 4.82
C ARG A 323 15.25 22.78 3.46
N VAL A 324 16.28 22.28 2.77
CA VAL A 324 16.12 21.58 1.48
C VAL A 324 15.34 20.28 1.67
N GLU A 325 15.69 19.48 2.67
CA GLU A 325 14.96 18.25 3.03
C GLU A 325 13.48 18.56 3.26
N TRP A 326 13.19 19.65 3.98
CA TRP A 326 11.85 20.12 4.24
C TRP A 326 11.10 20.58 2.97
N ILE A 327 11.73 21.38 2.11
CA ILE A 327 11.17 21.78 0.80
C ILE A 327 10.82 20.54 -0.04
N LEU A 328 11.68 19.53 -0.02
CA LEU A 328 11.44 18.27 -0.74
C LEU A 328 10.24 17.52 -0.16
N LYS A 329 10.13 17.38 1.17
CA LYS A 329 8.97 16.75 1.82
C LYS A 329 7.66 17.42 1.44
N ILE A 330 7.61 18.76 1.44
CA ILE A 330 6.41 19.49 1.00
C ILE A 330 6.14 19.31 -0.49
N ARG A 331 7.17 19.30 -1.33
CA ARG A 331 6.98 19.08 -2.77
C ARG A 331 6.42 17.69 -3.06
N THR A 332 6.89 16.67 -2.35
CA THR A 332 6.35 15.31 -2.44
C THR A 332 4.88 15.30 -2.03
N TYR A 333 4.54 15.89 -0.89
CA TYR A 333 3.14 16.02 -0.49
C TYR A 333 2.26 16.71 -1.53
N LEU A 334 2.70 17.85 -2.06
CA LEU A 334 1.92 18.60 -3.05
C LEU A 334 1.73 17.86 -4.39
N LYS A 335 2.59 16.86 -4.68
CA LYS A 335 2.42 15.94 -5.81
C LYS A 335 1.36 14.87 -5.50
N ASP A 336 1.39 14.33 -4.29
CA ASP A 336 0.52 13.21 -3.88
C ASP A 336 -0.89 13.69 -3.44
N ALA A 337 -1.02 14.94 -3.04
CA ALA A 337 -2.30 15.52 -2.60
C ALA A 337 -3.23 15.81 -3.79
N GLU A 338 -4.23 14.94 -3.97
CA GLU A 338 -5.34 15.10 -4.93
C GLU A 338 -6.41 16.09 -4.46
N LEU A 339 -6.56 16.32 -3.14
CA LEU A 339 -7.57 17.21 -2.56
C LEU A 339 -7.21 18.71 -2.68
N HIS A 340 -8.11 19.47 -3.30
CA HIS A 340 -7.84 20.83 -3.82
C HIS A 340 -7.71 21.94 -2.74
N GLU A 341 -8.31 21.77 -1.56
CA GLU A 341 -8.38 22.84 -0.55
C GLU A 341 -7.16 22.86 0.39
N GLN A 342 -6.78 21.72 0.98
CA GLN A 342 -5.54 21.58 1.79
C GLN A 342 -4.29 21.90 0.99
N LYS A 343 -4.32 21.64 -0.32
CA LYS A 343 -3.26 22.00 -1.27
C LYS A 343 -3.01 23.51 -1.31
N THR A 344 -4.03 24.34 -1.15
CA THR A 344 -3.90 25.80 -1.27
C THR A 344 -3.09 26.38 -0.11
N GLN A 345 -3.45 26.05 1.12
CA GLN A 345 -2.77 26.60 2.31
C GLN A 345 -1.34 26.07 2.45
N ILE A 346 -1.11 24.78 2.13
CA ILE A 346 0.25 24.23 2.12
C ILE A 346 1.08 24.82 0.97
N THR A 347 0.47 25.10 -0.18
CA THR A 347 1.13 25.83 -1.27
C THR A 347 1.51 27.24 -0.83
N GLU A 348 0.71 27.91 0.00
CA GLU A 348 1.06 29.21 0.56
C GLU A 348 2.25 29.13 1.52
N PHE A 349 2.27 28.14 2.43
CA PHE A 349 3.43 27.91 3.30
C PHE A 349 4.70 27.62 2.49
N TYR A 350 4.58 26.80 1.44
CA TYR A 350 5.67 26.52 0.50
C TYR A 350 6.16 27.79 -0.20
N LYS A 351 5.23 28.60 -0.73
CA LYS A 351 5.54 29.86 -1.41
C LYS A 351 6.14 30.91 -0.49
N LYS A 352 5.76 30.98 0.79
CA LYS A 352 6.37 31.90 1.77
C LYS A 352 7.79 31.46 2.14
N SER A 353 8.07 30.17 2.03
CA SER A 353 9.34 29.59 2.46
C SER A 353 10.35 29.34 1.34
N LEU A 354 9.96 29.47 0.07
CA LEU A 354 10.85 29.33 -1.09
C LEU A 354 11.76 30.55 -1.36
N PRO A 355 11.27 31.81 -1.32
CA PRO A 355 11.96 32.94 -1.97
C PRO A 355 13.15 33.50 -1.19
N THR A 356 13.23 33.28 0.12
CA THR A 356 14.15 34.05 0.97
C THR A 356 15.45 33.28 1.26
N SER A 357 16.60 33.95 1.16
CA SER A 357 17.90 33.42 1.58
C SER A 357 17.90 32.92 3.03
N SER A 358 17.19 33.68 3.84
CA SER A 358 16.85 33.45 5.23
C SER A 358 15.49 34.09 5.45
N LEU A 359 14.56 33.39 6.08
CA LEU A 359 13.37 34.04 6.64
C LEU A 359 13.82 35.12 7.63
N ASP A 360 13.39 36.36 7.43
CA ASP A 360 13.65 37.42 8.40
C ASP A 360 12.84 37.18 9.68
N LYS A 361 13.22 37.86 10.78
CA LYS A 361 12.59 37.64 12.09
C LYS A 361 11.07 37.83 12.05
N THR A 362 10.57 38.79 11.27
CA THR A 362 9.14 39.07 11.15
C THR A 362 8.42 37.97 10.38
N SER A 363 8.95 37.56 9.22
CA SER A 363 8.38 36.47 8.43
C SER A 363 8.37 35.14 9.17
N ASN A 364 9.38 34.84 10.00
CA ASN A 364 9.40 33.62 10.81
C ASN A 364 8.25 33.61 11.83
N VAL A 365 8.04 34.72 12.54
CA VAL A 365 6.98 34.83 13.55
C VAL A 365 5.60 34.68 12.89
N GLU A 366 5.39 35.35 11.74
CA GLU A 366 4.15 35.23 10.97
C GLU A 366 3.90 33.80 10.51
N LEU A 367 4.89 33.16 9.87
CA LEU A 367 4.76 31.78 9.41
C LEU A 367 4.52 30.80 10.58
N THR A 368 5.20 31.02 11.71
CA THR A 368 5.00 30.20 12.93
C THR A 368 3.55 30.32 13.43
N LEU A 369 3.03 31.56 13.50
CA LEU A 369 1.66 31.80 13.94
C LEU A 369 0.64 31.15 13.00
N GLU A 370 0.82 31.30 11.69
CA GLU A 370 -0.07 30.68 10.70
C GLU A 370 -0.03 29.14 10.77
N CYS A 371 1.14 28.55 10.99
CA CYS A 371 1.27 27.11 11.17
C CYS A 371 0.54 26.64 12.45
N ILE A 372 0.70 27.35 13.57
CA ILE A 372 -0.02 27.07 14.83
C ILE A 372 -1.53 27.16 14.62
N GLN A 373 -2.00 28.21 13.93
CA GLN A 373 -3.42 28.39 13.63
C GLN A 373 -3.96 27.28 12.74
N HIS A 374 -3.23 26.92 11.68
CA HIS A 374 -3.63 25.84 10.79
C HIS A 374 -3.72 24.51 11.55
N ILE A 375 -2.74 24.18 12.39
CA ILE A 375 -2.78 22.97 13.20
C ILE A 375 -3.98 23.00 14.15
N ALA A 376 -4.20 24.11 14.86
CA ALA A 376 -5.29 24.23 15.83
C ALA A 376 -6.70 24.15 15.23
N LEU A 377 -6.86 24.46 13.93
CA LEU A 377 -8.15 24.48 13.24
C LEU A 377 -8.47 23.19 12.48
N ASN A 378 -7.48 22.32 12.25
CA ASN A 378 -7.65 21.11 11.43
C ASN A 378 -7.72 19.84 12.30
N ILE A 379 -8.31 18.79 11.73
CA ILE A 379 -8.55 17.53 12.43
C ILE A 379 -7.21 16.79 12.64
N PRO A 380 -6.92 16.30 13.86
CA PRO A 380 -5.77 15.43 14.11
C PRO A 380 -5.79 14.22 13.17
N GLY A 381 -4.66 13.93 12.54
CA GLY A 381 -4.53 12.82 11.59
C GLY A 381 -4.61 13.21 10.11
N ASP A 382 -4.93 14.46 9.81
CA ASP A 382 -4.72 15.01 8.47
C ASP A 382 -3.23 15.00 8.13
N GLN A 383 -2.87 14.46 6.96
CA GLN A 383 -1.51 14.44 6.47
C GLN A 383 -0.94 15.88 6.38
N ALA A 384 -1.79 16.86 6.04
CA ALA A 384 -1.47 18.28 6.02
C ALA A 384 -0.92 18.77 7.37
N VAL A 385 -1.57 18.40 8.48
CA VAL A 385 -1.19 18.78 9.84
C VAL A 385 0.22 18.28 10.18
N ARG A 386 0.60 17.06 9.78
CA ARG A 386 1.97 16.55 10.00
C ARG A 386 3.03 17.32 9.22
N TYR A 387 2.72 17.72 7.99
CA TYR A 387 3.64 18.55 7.21
C TYR A 387 3.80 19.90 7.87
N VAL A 388 2.71 20.56 8.25
CA VAL A 388 2.73 21.87 8.94
C VAL A 388 3.46 21.77 10.28
N TYR A 389 3.28 20.69 11.02
CA TYR A 389 4.03 20.44 12.25
C TYR A 389 5.53 20.23 11.99
N SER A 390 5.91 19.61 10.87
CA SER A 390 7.31 19.53 10.44
C SER A 390 7.90 20.90 10.09
N ILE A 391 7.09 21.83 9.55
CA ILE A 391 7.48 23.25 9.38
C ILE A 391 7.76 23.86 10.75
N LEU A 392 6.86 23.68 11.71
CA LEU A 392 7.03 24.21 13.06
C LEU A 392 8.29 23.68 13.74
N GLY A 393 8.59 22.38 13.65
CA GLY A 393 9.81 21.81 14.23
C GLY A 393 11.08 22.44 13.65
N TYR A 394 11.13 22.68 12.33
CA TYR A 394 12.23 23.42 11.71
C TYR A 394 12.32 24.86 12.23
N LEU A 395 11.17 25.55 12.35
CA LEU A 395 11.13 26.93 12.86
C LEU A 395 11.58 27.01 14.33
N GLU A 396 11.12 26.08 15.17
CA GLU A 396 11.49 25.94 16.58
C GLU A 396 12.99 25.69 16.77
N GLU A 397 13.57 24.82 15.95
CA GLU A 397 14.98 24.44 16.03
C GLU A 397 15.89 25.64 15.69
N PHE A 398 15.59 26.36 14.61
CA PHE A 398 16.50 27.35 14.03
C PHE A 398 16.18 28.81 14.32
N TYR A 399 15.04 29.11 14.94
CA TYR A 399 14.59 30.48 15.19
C TYR A 399 14.04 30.64 16.62
N GLU A 400 14.82 31.32 17.45
CA GLU A 400 14.49 31.58 18.86
C GLU A 400 13.12 32.25 19.05
N SER A 401 12.76 33.19 18.17
CA SER A 401 11.44 33.84 18.22
C SER A 401 10.28 32.88 17.96
N SER A 402 10.49 31.87 17.11
CA SER A 402 9.49 30.84 16.82
C SER A 402 9.36 29.89 18.00
N ARG A 403 10.47 29.48 18.62
CA ARG A 403 10.46 28.65 19.84
C ARG A 403 9.66 29.30 20.96
N GLN A 404 9.95 30.57 21.28
CA GLN A 404 9.23 31.31 22.31
C GLN A 404 7.72 31.42 22.01
N LEU A 405 7.36 31.59 20.73
CA LEU A 405 5.95 31.65 20.32
C LEU A 405 5.26 30.29 20.44
N ILE A 406 5.94 29.20 20.08
CA ILE A 406 5.43 27.83 20.21
C ILE A 406 5.22 27.49 21.69
N GLU A 407 6.21 27.74 22.54
CA GLU A 407 6.12 27.52 24.00
C GLU A 407 4.95 28.29 24.62
N SER A 408 4.82 29.57 24.28
CA SER A 408 3.70 30.41 24.72
C SER A 408 2.35 29.86 24.23
N SER A 409 2.28 29.41 22.98
CA SER A 409 1.06 28.87 22.38
C SER A 409 0.67 27.52 22.98
N LEU A 410 1.62 26.65 23.32
CA LEU A 410 1.34 25.37 24.00
C LEU A 410 0.68 25.58 25.38
N SER A 411 0.99 26.70 26.05
CA SER A 411 0.39 27.03 27.34
C SER A 411 -1.03 27.63 27.22
N THR A 412 -1.35 28.28 26.11
CA THR A 412 -2.58 29.08 25.94
C THR A 412 -3.60 28.47 24.97
N ASN A 413 -3.17 27.68 23.98
CA ASN A 413 -3.99 27.11 22.92
C ASN A 413 -4.19 25.60 23.13
N LYS A 414 -5.35 25.21 23.69
CA LYS A 414 -5.66 23.81 24.01
C LYS A 414 -5.66 22.88 22.78
N PRO A 415 -6.32 23.22 21.64
CA PRO A 415 -6.25 22.40 20.43
C PRO A 415 -4.81 22.16 19.94
N PHE A 416 -3.98 23.21 19.88
CA PHE A 416 -2.59 23.08 19.48
C PHE A 416 -1.80 22.16 20.42
N ARG A 417 -1.97 22.33 21.73
CA ARG A 417 -1.35 21.46 22.75
C ARG A 417 -1.76 19.99 22.59
N ALA A 418 -3.04 19.71 22.30
CA ALA A 418 -3.51 18.34 22.10
C ALA A 418 -2.83 17.67 20.89
N ILE A 419 -2.70 18.40 19.78
CA ILE A 419 -2.02 17.90 18.58
C ILE A 419 -0.52 17.75 18.81
N ASP A 420 0.13 18.68 19.52
CA ASP A 420 1.53 18.58 19.90
C ASP A 420 1.82 17.33 20.72
N LEU A 421 1.00 17.05 21.73
CA LEU A 421 1.11 15.83 22.54
C LEU A 421 0.91 14.57 21.69
N TRP A 422 -0.05 14.58 20.76
CA TRP A 422 -0.27 13.48 19.83
C TRP A 422 0.91 13.24 18.87
N VAL A 423 1.50 14.30 18.29
CA VAL A 423 2.68 14.13 17.42
C VAL A 423 3.87 13.58 18.22
N LYS A 424 4.08 14.06 19.44
CA LYS A 424 5.14 13.56 20.33
C LYS A 424 4.91 12.09 20.68
N SER A 425 3.68 11.71 21.01
CA SER A 425 3.34 10.32 21.33
C SER A 425 3.58 9.38 20.13
N GLN A 426 3.24 9.82 18.93
CA GLN A 426 3.53 9.12 17.68
C GLN A 426 5.03 8.98 17.44
N SER A 427 5.82 10.04 17.65
CA SER A 427 7.27 9.99 17.48
C SER A 427 7.95 9.01 18.46
N GLU A 428 7.42 8.88 19.67
CA GLU A 428 7.88 7.93 20.68
C GLU A 428 7.50 6.49 20.32
N LEU A 429 6.28 6.26 19.83
CA LEU A 429 5.80 4.91 19.52
C LEU A 429 6.30 4.34 18.19
N GLN A 430 6.42 5.17 17.16
CA GLN A 430 6.60 4.68 15.78
C GLN A 430 7.79 3.73 15.61
N PRO A 431 8.98 3.96 16.20
CA PRO A 431 10.10 3.03 16.07
C PRO A 431 9.78 1.65 16.67
N HIS A 432 9.03 1.60 17.77
CA HIS A 432 8.66 0.35 18.43
C HIS A 432 7.60 -0.40 17.63
N LEU A 433 6.58 0.30 17.12
CA LEU A 433 5.55 -0.29 16.26
C LEU A 433 6.16 -0.85 14.98
N GLN A 434 7.02 -0.09 14.30
CA GLN A 434 7.71 -0.56 13.08
C GLN A 434 8.58 -1.79 13.35
N ALA A 435 9.27 -1.86 14.49
CA ALA A 435 10.04 -3.03 14.88
C ALA A 435 9.13 -4.24 15.15
N TYR A 436 7.97 -4.03 15.77
CA TYR A 436 6.97 -5.06 16.02
C TYR A 436 6.34 -5.59 14.72
N PHE A 437 5.89 -4.72 13.82
CA PHE A 437 5.25 -5.13 12.57
C PHE A 437 6.18 -5.90 11.62
N LYS A 438 7.49 -5.69 11.73
CA LYS A 438 8.52 -6.45 10.99
C LYS A 438 8.76 -7.87 11.51
N LYS A 439 8.25 -8.24 12.69
CA LYS A 439 8.35 -9.62 13.20
C LYS A 439 7.53 -10.56 12.31
N GLU A 440 8.12 -11.70 11.96
CA GLU A 440 7.44 -12.77 11.20
C GLU A 440 6.36 -13.46 12.05
N ASP A 441 6.71 -13.76 13.30
CA ASP A 441 5.81 -14.34 14.29
C ASP A 441 5.22 -13.23 15.17
N LYS A 442 3.95 -12.91 14.94
CA LYS A 442 3.16 -11.90 15.67
C LYS A 442 1.72 -12.39 15.83
N ASP A 443 1.14 -12.18 17.01
CA ASP A 443 -0.25 -12.48 17.28
C ASP A 443 -1.16 -11.54 16.45
N PRO A 444 -2.01 -12.08 15.56
CA PRO A 444 -2.84 -11.27 14.66
C PRO A 444 -3.84 -10.38 15.40
N TYR A 445 -4.26 -10.77 16.60
CA TYR A 445 -5.21 -10.00 17.39
C TYR A 445 -4.54 -8.81 18.06
N ILE A 446 -3.36 -8.99 18.65
CA ILE A 446 -2.56 -7.87 19.16
C ILE A 446 -2.19 -6.92 18.01
N MET A 447 -1.80 -7.46 16.85
CA MET A 447 -1.55 -6.66 15.64
C MET A 447 -2.74 -5.77 15.31
N HIS A 448 -3.96 -6.30 15.36
CA HIS A 448 -5.18 -5.53 15.11
C HIS A 448 -5.42 -4.41 16.13
N LEU A 449 -5.15 -4.65 17.43
CA LEU A 449 -5.23 -3.60 18.46
C LEU A 449 -4.19 -2.49 18.26
N LEU A 450 -3.09 -2.77 17.57
CA LEU A 450 -2.03 -1.81 17.28
C LEU A 450 -2.27 -0.96 16.02
N LEU A 451 -3.18 -1.38 15.12
CA LEU A 451 -3.40 -0.70 13.85
C LEU A 451 -3.75 0.80 13.99
N PRO A 452 -4.61 1.23 14.93
CA PRO A 452 -4.89 2.66 15.07
C PRO A 452 -3.68 3.49 15.49
N PHE A 453 -2.68 2.89 16.12
CA PHE A 453 -1.43 3.56 16.47
C PHE A 453 -0.45 3.66 15.31
N GLU A 454 -0.53 2.75 14.33
CA GLU A 454 0.23 2.83 13.07
C GLU A 454 -0.36 3.91 12.15
N SER A 455 -1.68 4.02 12.17
CA SER A 455 -2.43 4.98 11.39
C SER A 455 -2.32 6.40 11.96
N LEU A 456 -2.83 7.37 11.21
CA LEU A 456 -2.88 8.78 11.61
C LEU A 456 -3.98 9.08 12.65
N HIS A 457 -4.67 8.07 13.18
CA HIS A 457 -5.79 8.31 14.09
C HIS A 457 -5.31 8.77 15.47
N MET A 458 -6.04 9.74 16.04
CA MET A 458 -5.82 10.17 17.41
C MET A 458 -6.42 9.13 18.34
N VAL A 459 -5.55 8.40 19.05
CA VAL A 459 -5.98 7.44 20.06
C VAL A 459 -6.22 8.18 21.38
N ASP A 460 -7.46 8.10 21.87
CA ASP A 460 -7.85 8.64 23.16
C ASP A 460 -7.80 7.57 24.26
N VAL A 461 -8.00 8.02 25.51
CA VAL A 461 -8.03 7.10 26.66
C VAL A 461 -9.16 6.08 26.53
N SER A 462 -10.30 6.44 25.92
CA SER A 462 -11.46 5.57 25.76
C SER A 462 -11.13 4.33 24.93
N TYR A 463 -10.45 4.52 23.80
CA TYR A 463 -9.98 3.43 22.95
C TYR A 463 -9.01 2.49 23.69
N VAL A 464 -8.05 3.05 24.44
CA VAL A 464 -7.10 2.25 25.21
C VAL A 464 -7.81 1.42 26.28
N LYS A 465 -8.80 2.00 26.98
CA LYS A 465 -9.64 1.28 27.95
C LYS A 465 -10.37 0.10 27.30
N GLN A 466 -10.93 0.29 26.11
CA GLN A 466 -11.60 -0.78 25.36
C GLN A 466 -10.62 -1.89 24.97
N CYS A 467 -9.41 -1.54 24.53
CA CYS A 467 -8.38 -2.53 24.18
C CYS A 467 -7.97 -3.35 25.41
N LEU A 468 -7.73 -2.70 26.55
CA LEU A 468 -7.37 -3.38 27.80
C LEU A 468 -8.51 -4.28 28.32
N LEU A 469 -9.77 -3.85 28.20
CA LEU A 469 -10.92 -4.69 28.52
C LEU A 469 -10.98 -5.94 27.61
N LYS A 470 -10.80 -5.74 26.30
CA LYS A 470 -10.76 -6.82 25.30
C LYS A 470 -9.65 -7.85 25.60
N LEU A 471 -8.47 -7.38 26.01
CA LEU A 471 -7.37 -8.24 26.47
C LEU A 471 -7.75 -9.03 27.73
N ASN A 472 -8.33 -8.40 28.75
CA ASN A 472 -8.73 -9.08 29.99
C ASN A 472 -9.80 -10.16 29.76
N VAL A 473 -10.75 -9.90 28.85
CA VAL A 473 -11.75 -10.91 28.44
C VAL A 473 -11.07 -12.11 27.78
N ARG A 474 -10.09 -11.87 26.91
CA ARG A 474 -9.34 -12.93 26.22
C ARG A 474 -8.50 -13.76 27.21
N ASP A 475 -7.85 -13.12 28.17
CA ASP A 475 -7.15 -13.81 29.26
C ASP A 475 -8.08 -14.69 30.09
N SER A 476 -9.29 -14.19 30.38
CA SER A 476 -10.32 -14.96 31.09
C SER A 476 -10.79 -16.19 30.31
N VAL A 477 -10.89 -16.09 28.98
CA VAL A 477 -11.26 -17.21 28.10
C VAL A 477 -10.13 -18.24 28.06
N LEU A 478 -8.88 -17.80 27.91
CA LEU A 478 -7.70 -18.68 27.88
C LEU A 478 -7.54 -19.46 29.19
N THR A 479 -7.64 -18.78 30.33
CA THR A 479 -7.57 -19.40 31.66
C THR A 479 -8.71 -20.37 31.93
N SER A 480 -9.88 -20.17 31.35
CA SER A 480 -11.02 -21.10 31.46
C SER A 480 -10.91 -22.37 30.61
N GLY A 481 -9.83 -22.51 29.81
CA GLY A 481 -9.63 -23.65 28.90
C GLY A 481 -10.57 -23.65 27.69
N LYS A 482 -11.25 -22.53 27.41
CA LYS A 482 -12.21 -22.38 26.30
C LYS A 482 -11.60 -21.75 25.05
N GLY A 483 -10.27 -21.59 24.99
CA GLY A 483 -9.57 -20.92 23.89
C GLY A 483 -9.93 -21.45 22.49
N GLU A 484 -10.02 -22.78 22.35
CA GLU A 484 -10.39 -23.46 21.09
C GLU A 484 -11.75 -22.98 20.52
N LEU A 485 -12.73 -22.66 21.37
CA LEU A 485 -14.06 -22.21 20.94
C LEU A 485 -14.04 -20.83 20.27
N TYR A 486 -12.97 -20.05 20.48
CA TYR A 486 -12.78 -18.71 19.95
C TYR A 486 -11.67 -18.68 18.88
N GLY A 487 -11.27 -19.84 18.36
CA GLY A 487 -10.22 -19.95 17.35
C GLY A 487 -8.81 -19.61 17.88
N LEU A 488 -8.60 -19.67 19.19
CA LEU A 488 -7.28 -19.46 19.78
C LEU A 488 -6.49 -20.77 19.70
N ASP A 489 -5.40 -20.77 18.95
CA ASP A 489 -4.46 -21.90 18.94
C ASP A 489 -3.73 -21.93 20.29
N PHE A 490 -3.96 -22.98 21.07
CA PHE A 490 -3.30 -23.17 22.37
C PHE A 490 -1.77 -23.23 22.25
N LYS A 491 -1.22 -23.53 21.06
CA LYS A 491 0.23 -23.48 20.80
C LYS A 491 0.79 -22.06 20.78
N ASN A 492 -0.07 -21.05 20.63
CA ASN A 492 0.32 -19.65 20.51
C ASN A 492 0.01 -18.82 21.76
N VAL A 493 -0.35 -19.44 22.89
CA VAL A 493 -0.69 -18.71 24.13
C VAL A 493 0.49 -17.93 24.68
N GLU A 494 1.69 -18.53 24.67
CA GLU A 494 2.92 -17.86 25.09
C GLU A 494 3.17 -16.63 24.21
N LYS A 495 3.06 -16.80 22.89
CA LYS A 495 3.23 -15.73 21.92
C LYS A 495 2.21 -14.59 22.10
N TYR A 496 0.95 -14.93 22.37
CA TYR A 496 -0.09 -13.98 22.67
C TYR A 496 0.26 -13.13 23.90
N HIS A 497 0.74 -13.74 24.98
CA HIS A 497 1.14 -13.01 26.20
C HIS A 497 2.38 -12.13 25.97
N GLU A 498 3.37 -12.60 25.19
CA GLU A 498 4.52 -11.77 24.80
C GLU A 498 4.09 -10.51 24.04
N ASP A 499 3.17 -10.66 23.09
CA ASP A 499 2.69 -9.54 22.27
C ASP A 499 1.72 -8.64 23.07
N GLN A 500 0.94 -9.21 23.99
CA GLN A 500 0.15 -8.46 24.97
C GLN A 500 1.03 -7.58 25.87
N ASP A 501 2.15 -8.12 26.37
CA ASP A 501 3.11 -7.35 27.17
C ASP A 501 3.71 -6.20 26.36
N PHE A 502 3.99 -6.43 25.07
CA PHE A 502 4.40 -5.38 24.16
C PHE A 502 3.34 -4.29 24.05
N PHE A 503 2.07 -4.65 23.83
CA PHE A 503 0.96 -3.69 23.73
C PHE A 503 0.84 -2.85 25.01
N ILE A 504 0.82 -3.48 26.18
CA ILE A 504 0.72 -2.80 27.47
C ILE A 504 1.93 -1.90 27.71
N GLY A 505 3.14 -2.36 27.36
CA GLY A 505 4.35 -1.54 27.40
C GLY A 505 4.24 -0.27 26.55
N MET A 506 3.60 -0.36 25.37
CA MET A 506 3.32 0.81 24.54
C MET A 506 2.31 1.76 25.21
N MET A 507 1.29 1.23 25.92
CA MET A 507 0.32 2.07 26.62
C MET A 507 0.98 2.86 27.77
N TYR A 508 1.93 2.27 28.49
CA TYR A 508 2.72 3.01 29.48
C TYR A 508 3.61 4.08 28.83
N LYS A 509 4.19 3.83 27.66
CA LYS A 509 4.92 4.87 26.89
C LYS A 509 4.01 6.02 26.44
N LEU A 510 2.74 5.72 26.18
CA LEU A 510 1.75 6.73 25.81
C LEU A 510 1.20 7.54 26.98
N SER A 511 1.29 7.01 28.21
CA SER A 511 0.61 7.60 29.36
C SER A 511 0.98 9.07 29.65
N PRO A 512 2.22 9.56 29.40
CA PRO A 512 2.54 10.98 29.55
C PRO A 512 1.80 11.90 28.57
N TYR A 513 1.29 11.35 27.47
CA TYR A 513 0.67 12.12 26.37
C TYR A 513 -0.87 12.03 26.37
N ILE A 514 -1.45 11.06 27.09
CA ILE A 514 -2.90 10.83 27.16
C ILE A 514 -3.37 11.05 28.60
N GLU A 515 -4.15 12.11 28.81
CA GLU A 515 -4.66 12.48 30.13
C GLU A 515 -5.50 11.34 30.75
N GLY A 516 -5.15 10.95 31.98
CA GLY A 516 -5.83 9.90 32.75
C GLY A 516 -5.43 8.47 32.39
N LEU A 517 -4.56 8.26 31.40
CA LEU A 517 -4.15 6.90 31.00
C LEU A 517 -3.24 6.25 32.05
N GLU A 518 -2.32 7.00 32.67
CA GLU A 518 -1.39 6.45 33.65
C GLU A 518 -2.11 5.93 34.90
N GLU A 519 -3.06 6.72 35.43
CA GLU A 519 -3.90 6.33 36.56
C GLU A 519 -4.73 5.10 36.21
N TYR A 520 -5.31 5.06 35.01
CA TYR A 520 -6.09 3.92 34.55
C TYR A 520 -5.25 2.65 34.48
N LEU A 521 -4.05 2.73 33.88
CA LEU A 521 -3.12 1.61 33.79
C LEU A 521 -2.71 1.13 35.20
N LYS A 522 -2.36 2.02 36.12
CA LYS A 522 -2.02 1.65 37.52
C LYS A 522 -3.16 0.97 38.26
N MET A 523 -4.41 1.32 37.97
CA MET A 523 -5.58 0.73 38.61
C MET A 523 -5.95 -0.66 38.06
N HIS A 524 -5.69 -0.93 36.77
CA HIS A 524 -6.23 -2.11 36.09
C HIS A 524 -5.16 -3.11 35.66
N VAL A 525 -3.92 -2.67 35.50
CA VAL A 525 -2.79 -3.47 35.06
C VAL A 525 -1.76 -3.49 36.18
N TRP A 526 -1.35 -4.70 36.58
CA TRP A 526 -0.19 -4.87 37.44
C TRP A 526 0.96 -5.43 36.63
N LYS A 527 2.14 -4.89 36.86
CA LYS A 527 3.39 -5.48 36.38
C LYS A 527 3.78 -6.54 37.41
N ASN A 528 3.89 -7.80 37.00
CA ASN A 528 4.60 -8.78 37.83
C ASN A 528 6.06 -8.34 37.87
N GLU A 529 6.43 -7.53 38.86
CA GLU A 529 7.82 -7.52 39.29
C GLU A 529 8.11 -8.95 39.70
N VAL A 530 9.03 -9.61 39.00
CA VAL A 530 9.50 -10.94 39.35
C VAL A 530 9.88 -10.87 40.82
N ILE A 531 9.03 -11.36 41.72
CA ILE A 531 9.34 -11.44 43.14
C ILE A 531 10.52 -12.40 43.19
N PRO A 532 11.74 -11.94 43.53
CA PRO A 532 12.88 -12.82 43.59
C PRO A 532 12.51 -13.91 44.61
N SER A 533 12.64 -15.19 44.24
CA SER A 533 12.18 -16.38 45.00
C SER A 533 12.68 -16.52 46.45
N TRP A 534 13.43 -15.55 46.95
CA TRP A 534 14.07 -15.46 48.24
C TRP A 534 13.40 -14.40 49.15
N TYR A 535 12.39 -13.65 48.66
CA TYR A 535 11.63 -12.69 49.46
C TYR A 535 10.37 -13.33 50.08
N HIS A 536 10.54 -13.89 51.27
CA HIS A 536 9.47 -14.13 52.23
C HIS A 536 9.72 -13.28 53.47
N GLY A 537 9.01 -12.16 53.61
CA GLY A 537 8.82 -11.51 54.92
C GLY A 537 8.98 -9.98 54.95
N SER A 538 7.88 -9.34 55.37
CA SER A 538 7.80 -8.06 56.10
C SER A 538 7.79 -6.73 55.33
N SER A 539 6.57 -6.19 55.27
CA SER A 539 6.14 -4.77 55.27
C SER A 539 7.23 -3.69 55.38
N MET A 540 7.32 -2.83 54.36
CA MET A 540 7.27 -1.37 54.51
C MET A 540 7.12 -0.66 53.15
N HIS A 541 6.40 0.47 53.15
CA HIS A 541 6.25 1.40 52.03
C HIS A 541 7.59 1.92 51.52
N GLN A 542 7.80 1.93 50.20
CA GLN A 542 8.72 2.87 49.55
C GLN A 542 8.25 3.24 48.14
N SER A 543 8.40 4.54 47.86
CA SER A 543 8.12 5.21 46.58
C SER A 543 9.17 4.81 45.54
N ILE A 544 8.72 4.41 44.35
CA ILE A 544 9.56 3.95 43.24
C ILE A 544 9.80 5.13 42.28
N HIS A 545 11.07 5.47 42.07
CA HIS A 545 11.56 6.34 40.98
C HIS A 545 11.78 5.50 39.71
N LEU A 546 11.34 6.00 38.56
CA LEU A 546 11.04 5.24 37.34
C LEU A 546 12.09 5.35 36.21
N ASP A 547 13.37 5.61 36.53
CA ASP A 547 14.34 6.08 35.51
C ASP A 547 15.40 5.05 35.05
N THR A 548 15.14 3.74 35.10
CA THR A 548 16.06 2.77 34.46
C THR A 548 15.34 1.49 34.00
N PHE A 549 14.85 1.48 32.75
CA PHE A 549 14.33 0.27 32.11
C PHE A 549 15.50 -0.61 31.63
N VAL A 550 15.91 -1.56 32.46
CA VAL A 550 16.58 -2.80 32.01
C VAL A 550 15.48 -3.83 31.72
N ALA A 551 15.64 -4.60 30.65
CA ALA A 551 14.70 -5.62 30.19
C ALA A 551 14.64 -6.80 31.19
N ASP A 552 13.92 -6.62 32.29
CA ASP A 552 13.47 -7.71 33.14
C ASP A 552 12.08 -8.16 32.67
N SER A 553 11.98 -9.44 32.31
CA SER A 553 10.85 -10.15 31.71
C SER A 553 9.68 -10.36 32.67
N GLY A 554 9.09 -9.27 33.17
CA GLY A 554 7.87 -9.30 33.97
C GLY A 554 6.64 -9.28 33.06
N HIS A 555 5.82 -10.33 33.13
CA HIS A 555 4.51 -10.37 32.46
C HIS A 555 3.54 -9.38 33.12
N TYR A 556 2.81 -8.62 32.30
CA TYR A 556 1.72 -7.80 32.77
C TYR A 556 0.48 -8.67 33.00
N GLY A 557 -0.22 -8.44 34.11
CA GLY A 557 -1.51 -9.05 34.39
C GLY A 557 -2.57 -8.00 34.69
N PHE A 558 -3.83 -8.42 34.79
CA PHE A 558 -4.93 -7.56 35.23
C PHE A 558 -5.18 -7.72 36.74
N LEU A 559 -5.36 -6.60 37.46
CA LEU A 559 -5.47 -6.56 38.93
C LEU A 559 -6.78 -7.17 39.46
N SER A 560 -7.75 -7.34 38.58
CA SER A 560 -9.01 -8.01 38.85
C SER A 560 -9.56 -8.58 37.55
N SER A 561 -10.25 -9.72 37.64
CA SER A 561 -11.32 -9.98 36.70
C SER A 561 -12.20 -8.73 36.73
N LEU A 562 -12.29 -7.98 35.63
CA LEU A 562 -13.29 -6.93 35.44
C LEU A 562 -14.67 -7.61 35.42
N LEU A 563 -15.07 -8.19 36.56
CA LEU A 563 -16.47 -8.31 36.89
C LEU A 563 -16.88 -6.87 37.07
N LEU A 564 -17.54 -6.33 36.06
CA LEU A 564 -18.36 -5.14 36.19
C LEU A 564 -19.13 -5.30 37.49
N SER A 565 -18.67 -4.62 38.55
CA SER A 565 -19.45 -4.47 39.76
C SER A 565 -20.76 -3.86 39.31
N ASP A 566 -21.87 -4.42 39.79
CA ASP A 566 -23.23 -4.07 39.42
C ASP A 566 -23.60 -2.57 39.63
N GLU A 567 -22.66 -1.68 39.89
CA GLU A 567 -22.84 -0.32 40.39
C GLU A 567 -22.42 0.81 39.42
N ASP A 568 -21.95 0.53 38.19
CA ASP A 568 -21.88 1.57 37.15
C ASP A 568 -23.30 1.87 36.62
N GLU A 569 -24.06 2.67 37.38
CA GLU A 569 -25.46 3.00 37.10
C GLU A 569 -25.67 3.79 35.80
N ASP A 570 -24.64 4.49 35.29
CA ASP A 570 -24.76 5.26 34.04
C ASP A 570 -24.89 4.39 32.79
N PHE A 571 -24.54 3.09 32.86
CA PHE A 571 -24.71 2.15 31.75
C PHE A 571 -25.98 1.28 31.87
N LYS A 572 -26.65 1.27 33.03
CA LYS A 572 -27.79 0.35 33.31
C LYS A 572 -29.16 0.87 32.87
N GLY A 573 -29.26 2.10 32.38
CA GLY A 573 -30.53 2.77 32.18
C GLY A 573 -31.48 2.23 31.11
N ASN A 574 -31.05 1.42 30.12
CA ASN A 574 -31.91 1.25 28.93
C ASN A 574 -32.03 -0.11 28.23
N LEU A 575 -31.43 -1.23 28.67
CA LEU A 575 -31.43 -2.42 27.77
C LEU A 575 -31.77 -3.80 28.34
N ILE A 576 -31.95 -4.03 29.64
CA ILE A 576 -32.00 -5.42 30.13
C ILE A 576 -33.11 -5.62 31.17
N GLY A 577 -34.31 -5.89 30.67
CA GLY A 577 -35.46 -6.26 31.50
C GLY A 577 -36.56 -7.07 30.82
N ASP A 578 -36.37 -7.54 29.58
CA ASP A 578 -37.43 -8.27 28.87
C ASP A 578 -37.08 -9.76 28.65
N LYS A 579 -37.99 -10.66 29.02
CA LYS A 579 -37.77 -12.11 29.14
C LYS A 579 -37.85 -12.87 27.81
N ASN A 580 -37.83 -12.17 26.69
CA ASN A 580 -37.94 -12.72 25.34
C ASN A 580 -36.75 -12.28 24.49
N TYR A 581 -35.58 -12.89 24.67
CA TYR A 581 -34.45 -12.60 23.78
C TYR A 581 -34.62 -13.37 22.46
N GLU A 582 -34.97 -12.65 21.39
CA GLU A 582 -34.88 -13.16 20.02
C GLU A 582 -33.42 -13.33 19.59
N GLN A 583 -33.16 -14.15 18.57
CA GLN A 583 -31.84 -14.34 17.99
C GLN A 583 -31.43 -13.11 17.16
N CYS A 584 -30.12 -12.89 16.98
CA CYS A 584 -29.62 -11.89 16.05
C CYS A 584 -30.20 -12.12 14.65
N ALA A 585 -30.82 -11.10 14.07
CA ALA A 585 -31.53 -11.27 12.80
C ALA A 585 -30.59 -11.65 11.63
N ILE A 586 -29.30 -11.29 11.71
CA ILE A 586 -28.29 -11.57 10.68
C ILE A 586 -27.73 -13.00 10.83
N CYS A 587 -27.12 -13.31 11.97
CA CYS A 587 -26.42 -14.59 12.16
C CYS A 587 -27.25 -15.66 12.87
N LYS A 588 -28.44 -15.32 13.36
CA LYS A 588 -29.36 -16.20 14.12
C LYS A 588 -28.77 -16.80 15.40
N ALA A 589 -27.62 -16.30 15.86
CA ALA A 589 -27.07 -16.65 17.16
C ALA A 589 -27.83 -15.93 18.29
N GLY A 590 -27.98 -16.60 19.43
CA GLY A 590 -28.59 -15.99 20.61
C GLY A 590 -27.67 -14.93 21.22
N PHE A 591 -28.27 -13.86 21.76
CA PHE A 591 -27.52 -12.79 22.41
C PHE A 591 -27.00 -13.22 23.79
N LEU A 592 -25.73 -12.96 24.05
CA LEU A 592 -25.09 -13.17 25.34
C LEU A 592 -24.89 -11.83 26.07
N LYS A 593 -24.85 -11.89 27.41
CA LYS A 593 -24.81 -10.73 28.33
C LYS A 593 -23.63 -9.76 28.13
N TRP A 594 -22.68 -10.05 27.24
CA TRP A 594 -21.42 -9.32 27.06
C TRP A 594 -21.12 -8.97 25.61
N GLN A 595 -22.06 -9.19 24.71
CA GLN A 595 -21.92 -8.78 23.32
C GLN A 595 -22.40 -7.34 23.17
N SER A 596 -21.67 -6.53 22.41
CA SER A 596 -22.18 -5.23 21.98
C SER A 596 -23.37 -5.43 21.06
N LEU A 597 -24.50 -4.84 21.43
CA LEU A 597 -25.74 -4.94 20.66
C LEU A 597 -26.09 -3.57 20.11
N VAL A 598 -26.38 -3.51 18.81
CA VAL A 598 -26.93 -2.33 18.18
C VAL A 598 -28.41 -2.58 17.96
N LYS A 599 -29.22 -1.66 18.48
CA LYS A 599 -30.67 -1.67 18.31
C LYS A 599 -31.03 -0.68 17.21
N LEU A 600 -31.57 -1.17 16.10
CA LEU A 600 -32.10 -0.32 15.02
C LEU A 600 -33.62 -0.29 15.11
N GLU A 601 -34.19 0.91 15.24
CA GLU A 601 -35.63 1.10 15.33
C GLU A 601 -36.22 1.22 13.92
N CYS A 602 -36.64 0.08 13.36
CA CYS A 602 -37.34 0.02 12.07
C CYS A 602 -38.84 -0.24 12.33
N GLY A 603 -39.65 0.83 12.31
CA GLY A 603 -41.09 0.73 12.55
C GLY A 603 -41.46 0.35 13.99
N LYS A 604 -42.51 -0.48 14.17
CA LYS A 604 -43.06 -0.82 15.50
C LYS A 604 -42.30 -1.91 16.26
N VAL A 605 -41.35 -2.59 15.62
CA VAL A 605 -40.59 -3.68 16.23
C VAL A 605 -39.10 -3.38 16.12
N PRO A 606 -38.38 -3.22 17.25
CA PRO A 606 -36.95 -2.95 17.20
C PRO A 606 -36.17 -4.20 16.80
N HIS A 607 -35.21 -4.03 15.89
CA HIS A 607 -34.29 -5.10 15.52
C HIS A 607 -33.00 -4.98 16.33
N MET A 608 -32.53 -6.11 16.86
CA MET A 608 -31.29 -6.21 17.62
C MET A 608 -30.25 -6.94 16.76
N PHE A 609 -29.01 -6.44 16.76
CA PHE A 609 -27.89 -7.03 16.03
C PHE A 609 -26.66 -7.10 16.94
N HIS A 610 -25.78 -8.07 16.74
CA HIS A 610 -24.42 -7.93 17.26
C HIS A 610 -23.73 -6.78 16.52
N GLU A 611 -23.00 -5.93 17.22
CA GLU A 611 -22.22 -4.84 16.62
C GLU A 611 -21.28 -5.37 15.52
N ASP A 612 -20.63 -6.51 15.78
CA ASP A 612 -19.77 -7.20 14.81
C ASP A 612 -20.54 -7.69 13.57
N CYS A 613 -21.85 -7.97 13.69
CA CYS A 613 -22.68 -8.33 12.53
C CYS A 613 -23.07 -7.12 11.68
N LEU A 614 -23.01 -5.89 12.20
CA LEU A 614 -23.30 -4.65 11.45
C LEU A 614 -22.02 -4.02 10.88
N ASN A 615 -20.89 -4.19 11.54
CA ASN A 615 -19.60 -3.66 11.08
C ASN A 615 -19.00 -4.43 9.90
N LEU A 616 -19.65 -5.50 9.43
CA LEU A 616 -19.25 -6.24 8.23
C LEU A 616 -19.72 -5.59 6.91
N ASP A 617 -20.58 -4.56 6.94
CA ASP A 617 -21.25 -4.02 5.73
C ASP A 617 -21.39 -2.47 5.65
N CYS A 618 -20.68 -1.68 6.48
CA CYS A 618 -21.04 -0.25 6.64
C CYS A 618 -20.48 0.75 5.61
N ASP A 619 -19.53 0.39 4.74
CA ASP A 619 -18.94 1.39 3.82
C ASP A 619 -19.71 1.58 2.50
N ILE A 620 -20.59 0.66 2.13
CA ILE A 620 -21.34 0.73 0.85
C ILE A 620 -22.79 1.21 1.07
N TRP A 621 -23.42 0.86 2.20
CA TRP A 621 -24.82 1.18 2.47
C TRP A 621 -25.09 2.68 2.70
N TRP A 622 -24.11 3.41 3.25
CA TRP A 622 -24.29 4.85 3.54
C TRP A 622 -24.25 5.75 2.29
N GLN A 623 -23.57 5.33 1.21
CA GLN A 623 -23.54 6.10 -0.05
C GLN A 623 -24.78 5.86 -0.93
N GLU A 624 -25.31 4.63 -0.98
CA GLU A 624 -26.49 4.34 -1.79
C GLU A 624 -27.79 4.91 -1.19
N VAL A 625 -27.91 5.01 0.14
CA VAL A 625 -29.10 5.61 0.80
C VAL A 625 -29.11 7.14 0.66
N GLN A 626 -27.95 7.81 0.63
CA GLN A 626 -27.88 9.25 0.36
C GLN A 626 -28.12 9.60 -1.11
N LEU A 627 -27.63 8.80 -2.06
CA LEU A 627 -27.85 9.03 -3.49
C LEU A 627 -29.28 8.71 -3.95
N SER A 628 -29.93 7.70 -3.36
CA SER A 628 -31.31 7.36 -3.70
C SER A 628 -32.34 8.39 -3.22
N HIS A 629 -32.08 9.10 -2.12
CA HIS A 629 -32.97 10.12 -1.59
C HIS A 629 -32.78 11.52 -2.22
N MET A 630 -31.67 11.77 -2.93
CA MET A 630 -31.46 13.03 -3.64
C MET A 630 -32.02 13.04 -5.07
N TYR A 631 -32.25 11.88 -5.69
CA TYR A 631 -32.71 11.79 -7.08
C TYR A 631 -34.24 11.78 -7.28
N GLU A 632 -35.03 11.61 -6.23
CA GLU A 632 -36.51 11.60 -6.32
C GLU A 632 -37.17 12.99 -6.11
N ALA A 633 -36.39 14.04 -5.82
CA ALA A 633 -36.93 15.37 -5.51
C ALA A 633 -36.93 16.38 -6.68
N ASP A 634 -36.35 16.07 -7.84
CA ASP A 634 -36.11 17.10 -8.88
C ASP A 634 -36.51 16.72 -10.32
N GLN A 635 -37.58 15.94 -10.48
CA GLN A 635 -38.22 15.73 -11.80
C GLN A 635 -39.66 16.23 -11.82
N SER A 636 -39.82 17.54 -11.90
CA SER A 636 -41.05 18.19 -12.34
C SER A 636 -40.77 19.59 -12.85
N THR A 637 -40.41 19.74 -14.14
CA THR A 637 -41.00 20.72 -15.08
C THR A 637 -40.28 20.79 -16.46
N ALA A 638 -41.11 20.68 -17.52
CA ALA A 638 -41.06 21.37 -18.83
C ALA A 638 -40.02 21.04 -19.95
N TYR A 639 -40.60 20.46 -21.04
CA TYR A 639 -40.34 20.44 -22.51
C TYR A 639 -39.63 21.65 -23.20
N PRO A 640 -39.27 21.63 -24.53
CA PRO A 640 -39.49 20.62 -25.59
C PRO A 640 -38.30 20.29 -26.54
N ARG A 641 -38.54 19.28 -27.39
CA ARG A 641 -37.75 18.78 -28.52
C ARG A 641 -37.53 19.80 -29.65
N SER A 642 -36.34 19.77 -30.25
CA SER A 642 -36.06 20.25 -31.61
C SER A 642 -35.34 19.15 -32.44
N ALA A 643 -35.71 19.10 -33.71
CA ALA A 643 -35.43 18.04 -34.70
C ALA A 643 -33.99 18.07 -35.27
N PRO A 644 -33.52 16.99 -35.91
CA PRO A 644 -32.20 16.96 -36.53
C PRO A 644 -32.21 17.66 -37.90
N VAL A 645 -31.24 18.55 -38.11
CA VAL A 645 -30.91 19.13 -39.40
C VAL A 645 -29.92 18.20 -40.12
N LEU A 646 -30.35 17.71 -41.27
CA LEU A 646 -29.50 17.15 -42.33
C LEU A 646 -28.63 18.27 -42.91
N GLU A 647 -27.31 18.07 -42.92
CA GLU A 647 -26.44 18.81 -43.84
C GLU A 647 -25.66 17.89 -44.76
N ALA A 648 -25.65 18.35 -46.00
CA ALA A 648 -25.29 17.63 -47.20
C ALA A 648 -23.78 17.66 -47.46
N THR A 649 -23.28 16.54 -47.96
CA THR A 649 -22.03 16.47 -48.72
C THR A 649 -22.11 17.35 -49.96
N GLN A 650 -21.26 18.37 -50.05
CA GLN A 650 -20.91 19.02 -51.31
C GLN A 650 -19.56 18.52 -51.81
N SER A 651 -19.62 17.98 -53.01
CA SER A 651 -18.54 17.75 -53.96
C SER A 651 -17.84 19.05 -54.37
N SER A 652 -16.52 19.01 -54.53
CA SER A 652 -15.82 19.81 -55.54
C SER A 652 -14.46 19.21 -55.91
N SER A 653 -14.30 19.04 -57.23
CA SER A 653 -13.10 18.80 -58.05
C SER A 653 -12.27 17.54 -57.82
#